data_AF-A0A1U8EDC6-F1
#
_entry.id   AF-A0A1U8EDC6-F1
#
_cell.length_a   1.000
_cell.length_b   1.000
_cell.length_c   1.000
_cell.angle_alpha   90.00
_cell.angle_beta   90.00
_cell.angle_gamma   90.00
#
_symmetry.space_group_name_H-M   'P 1'
#
loop_
_entity.id
_entity.type
_entity.pdbx_description
1 polymer ?
#
loop_
_entity_poly.entity_id
_entity_poly.type
_entity_poly.pdbx_seq_one_letter_code
_entity_poly.pdbx_strand_id
1 'polypeptide(L)'
;MWRKALRRPFCSQPEVPSLYSFLQPSIFSLKTSQSPSTTPPKPHDRTPLTLTQEHKSNLEITLQDSIKSSNTDEAWKSFKILSNYSSLPSKSLTNSLVIHLLSMNDTHNVKRAFASVVYLLEKKQELLKPETVHVLLSSMRDGGGGVAPAFALVKCMFKNRFFIPFGFWGDVLVEICRKNVNFGGFLQVFNENCRIAIDEKLNFLKPSLSACNAALEGCCREVGSVGDAEKVVETMSVLGVRPDECSFGLLAYLYALKGLKEKIDELEGLLSGFGFPDKGVFRSNLISGFVKCGNLASVSATILQGVRETGGQGLCFEEGTYNEVVSGFLQNGSIKDLATLIGETQTLESLSVIVERSIGYGIINACVNLGLLDKAHMIFDEMNAQGASLGLGVYLPILKAYCKEQRTAEAAQLVTDISSLGLQLDVVTYDALIEASMSCQDFQSAFSMFRDMREARIPNLQGSYLTIMTGLTESHRPELMAAFLDEIVEDPRIEIGTHDWNSIIHAFCKAGRLEDARRTFRRMTFLHFEPNEQTYLSLINGYVTAEKYFNVLMLWNEVKRKVSAEGETKLKLDTSLVDAFLYALVKGGFFDAVMQVVEKSQEMKIFVDKWRYKQAFMEKHKKLRVSKLRRKNRNKMEALIAFKNWAGLSA
;
A
#
# COMPACT_ATOMS: atom_id res chain seq x y z
N MET A 1 -29.23 -36.77 -49.75
CA MET A 1 -29.53 -36.17 -51.07
C MET A 1 -30.70 -35.21 -50.90
N TRP A 2 -30.51 -33.94 -51.30
CA TRP A 2 -31.51 -32.95 -51.77
C TRP A 2 -32.68 -32.57 -50.82
N ARG A 3 -33.14 -31.31 -50.71
CA ARG A 3 -32.68 -29.94 -50.97
C ARG A 3 -33.90 -29.06 -50.57
N LYS A 4 -33.67 -27.99 -49.78
CA LYS A 4 -34.43 -26.71 -49.73
C LYS A 4 -35.97 -26.68 -49.51
N ALA A 5 -36.38 -25.97 -48.46
CA ALA A 5 -37.24 -24.75 -48.44
C ALA A 5 -37.93 -24.60 -47.05
N LEU A 6 -38.22 -23.46 -46.43
CA LEU A 6 -37.83 -22.04 -46.46
C LEU A 6 -38.72 -21.35 -45.38
N ARG A 7 -38.14 -20.45 -44.54
CA ARG A 7 -38.75 -19.23 -43.93
C ARG A 7 -39.95 -19.41 -42.97
N ARG A 8 -40.07 -18.80 -41.77
CA ARG A 8 -39.78 -17.46 -41.16
C ARG A 8 -40.33 -17.52 -39.69
N PRO A 9 -40.26 -16.48 -38.82
CA PRO A 9 -39.29 -15.40 -38.63
C PRO A 9 -38.74 -15.33 -37.17
N PHE A 10 -37.61 -14.63 -36.99
CA PHE A 10 -37.09 -14.27 -35.67
C PHE A 10 -37.90 -13.11 -35.04
N CYS A 11 -38.21 -13.26 -33.75
CA CYS A 11 -38.82 -12.25 -32.88
C CYS A 11 -37.78 -11.21 -32.40
N SER A 12 -38.29 -10.07 -31.94
CA SER A 12 -37.72 -8.71 -31.91
C SER A 12 -36.89 -8.31 -30.67
N GLN A 13 -35.70 -7.70 -30.93
CA GLN A 13 -35.03 -6.53 -30.28
C GLN A 13 -34.52 -6.63 -28.82
N PRO A 14 -33.44 -5.90 -28.40
CA PRO A 14 -32.93 -4.65 -28.99
C PRO A 14 -31.57 -4.72 -29.72
N GLU A 15 -31.41 -3.72 -30.58
CA GLU A 15 -30.40 -3.49 -31.61
C GLU A 15 -28.93 -3.62 -31.18
N VAL A 16 -28.25 -4.60 -31.78
CA VAL A 16 -26.81 -4.54 -32.03
C VAL A 16 -26.57 -3.40 -33.03
N PRO A 17 -25.68 -2.43 -32.76
CA PRO A 17 -25.30 -1.44 -33.75
C PRO A 17 -24.80 -2.17 -35.00
N SER A 18 -25.41 -1.92 -36.16
CA SER A 18 -25.01 -2.57 -37.42
C SER A 18 -23.50 -2.46 -37.65
N LEU A 19 -22.90 -3.38 -38.41
CA LEU A 19 -21.46 -3.41 -38.76
C LEU A 19 -20.90 -2.03 -39.21
N TYR A 20 -21.78 -1.16 -39.72
CA TYR A 20 -21.47 0.18 -40.24
C TYR A 20 -21.81 1.34 -39.30
N SER A 21 -22.41 1.08 -38.14
CA SER A 21 -22.72 2.09 -37.11
C SER A 21 -21.46 2.81 -36.61
N PHE A 22 -20.37 2.07 -36.40
CA PHE A 22 -19.04 2.59 -36.06
C PHE A 22 -18.47 3.52 -37.15
N LEU A 23 -18.94 3.37 -38.39
CA LEU A 23 -18.46 4.05 -39.58
C LEU A 23 -19.30 5.28 -39.95
N GLN A 24 -20.27 5.71 -39.14
CA GLN A 24 -21.08 6.89 -39.47
C GLN A 24 -20.36 8.23 -39.16
N PRO A 25 -20.43 9.22 -40.07
CA PRO A 25 -20.98 9.16 -41.43
C PRO A 25 -20.05 8.40 -42.40
N SER A 26 -20.64 7.63 -43.34
CA SER A 26 -19.95 6.58 -44.10
C SER A 26 -18.64 7.05 -44.75
N ILE A 27 -17.53 6.44 -44.33
CA ILE A 27 -16.17 6.76 -44.83
C ILE A 27 -16.05 6.52 -46.35
N PHE A 28 -16.95 5.73 -46.93
CA PHE A 28 -17.00 5.46 -48.37
C PHE A 28 -17.92 6.40 -49.18
N SER A 29 -18.82 7.18 -48.57
CA SER A 29 -19.59 8.19 -49.33
C SER A 29 -18.71 9.34 -49.80
N LEU A 30 -18.85 9.73 -51.07
CA LEU A 30 -18.33 11.00 -51.58
C LEU A 30 -19.22 12.12 -51.01
N LYS A 31 -18.65 13.06 -50.25
CA LYS A 31 -19.34 14.34 -49.98
C LYS A 31 -19.43 15.08 -51.32
N THR A 32 -20.60 15.10 -51.94
CA THR A 32 -20.90 16.05 -53.01
C THR A 32 -21.07 17.43 -52.38
N SER A 33 -20.00 18.21 -52.35
CA SER A 33 -20.11 19.65 -52.10
C SER A 33 -20.34 20.35 -53.44
N GLN A 34 -21.60 20.64 -53.77
CA GLN A 34 -21.93 21.66 -54.76
C GLN A 34 -23.09 22.52 -54.24
N SER A 35 -22.86 23.83 -54.23
CA SER A 35 -23.86 24.88 -54.08
C SER A 35 -24.82 24.87 -55.28
N PRO A 36 -26.07 25.35 -55.12
CA PRO A 36 -27.06 25.27 -56.18
C PRO A 36 -26.82 26.38 -57.20
N SER A 37 -26.42 26.02 -58.43
CA SER A 37 -26.55 26.89 -59.59
C SER A 37 -27.39 26.21 -60.67
N THR A 38 -28.52 26.83 -60.97
CA THR A 38 -29.52 26.48 -61.96
C THR A 38 -28.97 26.52 -63.38
N THR A 39 -28.93 25.37 -64.07
CA THR A 39 -29.24 25.15 -65.51
C THR A 39 -28.91 23.70 -65.88
N PRO A 40 -29.75 22.99 -66.66
CA PRO A 40 -29.48 21.61 -67.01
C PRO A 40 -28.68 21.52 -68.32
N PRO A 41 -27.59 20.74 -68.41
CA PRO A 41 -27.15 20.18 -69.67
C PRO A 41 -27.56 18.71 -69.82
N LYS A 42 -27.83 18.37 -71.07
CA LYS A 42 -28.36 17.13 -71.66
C LYS A 42 -27.48 15.89 -71.47
N PRO A 43 -28.00 14.67 -71.72
CA PRO A 43 -27.34 13.42 -71.36
C PRO A 43 -26.20 13.12 -72.34
N HIS A 44 -25.00 12.97 -71.82
CA HIS A 44 -23.93 12.26 -72.51
C HIS A 44 -23.55 11.02 -71.72
N ASP A 45 -23.53 9.91 -72.46
CA ASP A 45 -23.10 8.57 -72.08
C ASP A 45 -21.95 8.56 -71.07
N ARG A 46 -22.12 7.76 -70.01
CA ARG A 46 -21.00 7.23 -69.24
C ARG A 46 -21.12 5.72 -69.16
N THR A 47 -20.51 5.08 -70.14
CA THR A 47 -19.95 3.73 -70.04
C THR A 47 -19.00 3.64 -68.83
N PRO A 48 -18.91 2.48 -68.15
CA PRO A 48 -18.01 2.32 -67.02
C PRO A 48 -16.56 2.30 -67.50
N LEU A 49 -15.81 3.36 -67.23
CA LEU A 49 -14.37 3.45 -67.51
C LEU A 49 -13.61 2.43 -66.65
N THR A 50 -13.15 1.34 -67.27
CA THR A 50 -12.10 0.47 -66.75
C THR A 50 -10.77 1.24 -66.72
N LEU A 51 -10.13 1.35 -65.56
CA LEU A 51 -8.77 1.90 -65.41
C LEU A 51 -7.78 1.18 -66.33
N THR A 52 -6.97 1.91 -67.08
CA THR A 52 -5.83 1.39 -67.83
C THR A 52 -4.75 0.85 -66.87
N GLN A 53 -4.04 -0.21 -67.29
CA GLN A 53 -3.00 -0.88 -66.48
C GLN A 53 -1.91 0.09 -65.99
N GLU A 54 -1.60 1.13 -66.76
CA GLU A 54 -0.63 2.18 -66.43
C GLU A 54 -1.11 3.08 -65.28
N HIS A 55 -2.39 3.48 -65.27
CA HIS A 55 -2.97 4.23 -64.16
C HIS A 55 -3.02 3.41 -62.86
N LYS A 56 -3.21 2.08 -62.97
CA LYS A 56 -3.15 1.18 -61.82
C LYS A 56 -1.73 1.13 -61.23
N SER A 57 -0.71 0.94 -62.07
CA SER A 57 0.70 0.93 -61.63
C SER A 57 1.11 2.26 -61.01
N ASN A 58 0.69 3.38 -61.59
CA ASN A 58 0.97 4.71 -61.04
C ASN A 58 0.34 4.90 -59.65
N LEU A 59 -0.91 4.49 -59.46
CA LEU A 59 -1.58 4.55 -58.14
C LEU A 59 -0.94 3.62 -57.10
N GLU A 60 -0.43 2.45 -57.50
CA GLU A 60 0.31 1.56 -56.59
C GLU A 60 1.68 2.14 -56.17
N ILE A 61 2.39 2.81 -57.10
CA ILE A 61 3.65 3.51 -56.82
C ILE A 61 3.40 4.70 -55.88
N THR A 62 2.39 5.53 -56.19
CA THR A 62 1.99 6.66 -55.32
C THR A 62 1.61 6.17 -53.93
N LEU A 63 0.90 5.04 -53.82
CA LEU A 63 0.57 4.42 -52.54
C LEU A 63 1.82 3.99 -51.77
N GLN A 64 2.78 3.34 -52.43
CA GLN A 64 4.02 2.88 -51.81
C GLN A 64 4.90 4.04 -51.34
N ASP A 65 5.00 5.12 -52.13
CA ASP A 65 5.79 6.30 -51.77
C ASP A 65 5.09 7.15 -50.70
N SER A 66 3.75 7.18 -50.67
CA SER A 66 2.97 7.81 -49.59
C SER A 66 3.16 7.10 -48.25
N ILE A 67 3.24 5.77 -48.24
CA ILE A 67 3.55 5.00 -47.02
C ILE A 67 4.97 5.30 -46.52
N LYS A 68 5.96 5.40 -47.42
CA LYS A 68 7.36 5.74 -47.06
C LYS A 68 7.50 7.16 -46.53
N SER A 69 6.74 8.11 -47.09
CA SER A 69 6.74 9.52 -46.68
C SER A 69 5.81 9.82 -45.50
N SER A 70 5.15 8.80 -44.93
CA SER A 70 4.18 8.91 -43.84
C SER A 70 2.97 9.83 -44.12
N ASN A 71 2.58 9.96 -45.39
CA ASN A 71 1.40 10.72 -45.79
C ASN A 71 0.15 9.82 -45.81
N THR A 72 -0.50 9.71 -44.65
CA THR A 72 -1.62 8.78 -44.40
C THR A 72 -2.87 9.08 -45.23
N ASP A 73 -3.22 10.36 -45.43
CA ASP A 73 -4.41 10.77 -46.18
C ASP A 73 -4.29 10.45 -47.68
N GLU A 74 -3.10 10.67 -48.26
CA GLU A 74 -2.87 10.42 -49.68
C GLU A 74 -2.74 8.92 -49.99
N ALA A 75 -2.14 8.16 -49.07
CA ALA A 75 -2.14 6.71 -49.10
C ALA A 75 -3.58 6.15 -49.03
N TRP A 76 -4.42 6.67 -48.13
CA TRP A 76 -5.82 6.24 -48.01
C TRP A 76 -6.64 6.56 -49.27
N LYS A 77 -6.51 7.78 -49.83
CA LYS A 77 -7.22 8.17 -51.06
C LYS A 77 -6.85 7.28 -52.24
N SER A 78 -5.56 7.02 -52.42
CA SER A 78 -5.06 6.13 -53.48
C SER A 78 -5.66 4.72 -53.34
N PHE A 79 -5.72 4.18 -52.12
CA PHE A 79 -6.38 2.90 -51.84
C PHE A 79 -7.90 2.94 -52.06
N LYS A 80 -8.57 4.03 -51.68
CA LYS A 80 -10.02 4.22 -51.90
C LYS A 80 -10.37 4.29 -53.39
N ILE A 81 -9.53 4.95 -54.19
CA ILE A 81 -9.69 4.99 -55.65
C ILE A 81 -9.49 3.60 -56.24
N LEU A 82 -8.41 2.91 -55.88
CA LEU A 82 -8.14 1.54 -56.33
C LEU A 82 -9.27 0.55 -55.98
N SER A 83 -9.84 0.67 -54.78
CA SER A 83 -10.96 -0.18 -54.33
C SER A 83 -12.28 0.11 -55.06
N ASN A 84 -12.59 1.37 -55.37
CA ASN A 84 -13.80 1.75 -56.14
C ASN A 84 -13.82 1.15 -57.56
N TYR A 85 -12.66 0.96 -58.17
CA TYR A 85 -12.53 0.34 -59.50
C TYR A 85 -12.27 -1.17 -59.46
N SER A 86 -12.44 -1.83 -58.30
CA SER A 86 -12.21 -3.28 -58.09
C SER A 86 -10.77 -3.76 -58.35
N SER A 87 -9.81 -2.86 -58.50
CA SER A 87 -8.39 -3.17 -58.71
C SER A 87 -7.64 -3.17 -57.38
N LEU A 88 -7.58 -4.32 -56.71
CA LEU A 88 -6.93 -4.44 -55.40
C LEU A 88 -5.40 -4.47 -55.51
N PRO A 89 -4.66 -3.77 -54.62
CA PRO A 89 -3.20 -3.77 -54.61
C PRO A 89 -2.60 -5.13 -54.22
N SER A 90 -1.28 -5.27 -54.36
CA SER A 90 -0.56 -6.47 -53.94
C SER A 90 -0.77 -6.80 -52.45
N LYS A 91 -0.62 -8.08 -52.08
CA LYS A 91 -0.74 -8.57 -50.69
C LYS A 91 0.21 -7.80 -49.76
N SER A 92 1.45 -7.55 -50.15
CA SER A 92 2.40 -6.80 -49.33
C SER A 92 1.93 -5.36 -49.10
N LEU A 93 1.58 -4.65 -50.17
CA LEU A 93 1.22 -3.23 -50.12
C LEU A 93 -0.08 -2.99 -49.34
N THR A 94 -1.06 -3.88 -49.48
CA THR A 94 -2.33 -3.81 -48.75
C THR A 94 -2.14 -3.96 -47.24
N ASN A 95 -1.35 -4.94 -46.80
CA ASN A 95 -1.09 -5.15 -45.37
C ASN A 95 -0.19 -4.04 -44.79
N SER A 96 0.80 -3.55 -45.55
CA SER A 96 1.63 -2.40 -45.15
C SER A 96 0.82 -1.12 -44.99
N LEU A 97 -0.16 -0.87 -45.85
CA LEU A 97 -1.07 0.27 -45.72
C LEU A 97 -1.88 0.17 -44.42
N VAL A 98 -2.48 -0.99 -44.14
CA VAL A 98 -3.28 -1.19 -42.93
C VAL A 98 -2.42 -1.00 -41.67
N ILE A 99 -1.21 -1.57 -41.65
CA ILE A 99 -0.27 -1.39 -40.54
C ILE A 99 0.13 0.09 -40.38
N HIS A 100 0.38 0.81 -41.48
CA HIS A 100 0.72 2.22 -41.47
C HIS A 100 -0.42 3.11 -40.95
N LEU A 101 -1.67 2.79 -41.28
CA LEU A 101 -2.83 3.49 -40.71
C LEU A 101 -2.94 3.26 -39.20
N LEU A 102 -2.52 2.10 -38.71
CA LEU A 102 -2.60 1.72 -37.30
C LEU A 102 -1.43 2.23 -36.45
N SER A 103 -0.28 2.55 -37.05
CA SER A 103 0.91 3.02 -36.30
C SER A 103 0.73 4.39 -35.65
N MET A 104 -0.21 5.21 -36.13
CA MET A 104 -0.45 6.57 -35.64
C MET A 104 -1.50 6.65 -34.53
N ASN A 105 -2.10 5.51 -34.14
CA ASN A 105 -3.11 5.32 -33.08
C ASN A 105 -4.26 6.36 -33.02
N ASP A 106 -4.58 6.98 -34.16
CA ASP A 106 -5.69 7.93 -34.30
C ASP A 106 -7.00 7.16 -34.58
N THR A 107 -8.07 7.49 -33.84
CA THR A 107 -9.41 6.90 -34.00
C THR A 107 -9.92 6.99 -35.44
N HIS A 108 -9.61 8.05 -36.19
CA HIS A 108 -9.99 8.13 -37.60
C HIS A 108 -9.25 7.09 -38.44
N ASN A 109 -7.95 6.89 -38.21
CA ASN A 109 -7.16 5.93 -38.98
C ASN A 109 -7.50 4.49 -38.61
N VAL A 110 -7.87 4.21 -37.36
CA VAL A 110 -8.43 2.90 -36.95
C VAL A 110 -9.75 2.61 -37.68
N LYS A 111 -10.64 3.59 -37.82
CA LYS A 111 -11.89 3.43 -38.60
C LYS A 111 -11.61 3.16 -40.08
N ARG A 112 -10.63 3.86 -40.67
CA ARG A 112 -10.18 3.62 -42.07
C ARG A 112 -9.60 2.21 -42.22
N ALA A 113 -8.71 1.81 -41.32
CA ALA A 113 -8.12 0.47 -41.31
C ALA A 113 -9.18 -0.63 -41.17
N PHE A 114 -10.14 -0.47 -40.25
CA PHE A 114 -11.28 -1.38 -40.08
C PHE A 114 -12.11 -1.51 -41.35
N ALA A 115 -12.49 -0.37 -41.95
CA ALA A 115 -13.26 -0.33 -43.20
C ALA A 115 -12.53 -1.06 -44.35
N SER A 116 -11.21 -0.89 -44.47
CA SER A 116 -10.39 -1.60 -45.46
C SER A 116 -10.35 -3.10 -45.21
N VAL A 117 -10.13 -3.54 -43.97
CA VAL A 117 -10.07 -4.98 -43.66
C VAL A 117 -11.42 -5.64 -43.90
N VAL A 118 -12.53 -5.01 -43.51
CA VAL A 118 -13.89 -5.51 -43.79
C VAL A 118 -14.14 -5.62 -45.29
N TYR A 119 -13.78 -4.59 -46.08
CA TYR A 119 -13.92 -4.64 -47.53
C TYR A 119 -13.10 -5.78 -48.17
N LEU A 120 -11.88 -6.00 -47.68
CA LEU A 120 -11.01 -7.07 -48.16
C LEU A 120 -11.55 -8.46 -47.79
N LEU A 121 -12.12 -8.62 -46.59
CA LEU A 121 -12.79 -9.86 -46.19
C LEU A 121 -13.97 -10.20 -47.11
N GLU A 122 -14.75 -9.20 -47.54
CA GLU A 122 -15.91 -9.40 -48.43
C GLU A 122 -15.54 -9.64 -49.89
N LYS A 123 -14.42 -9.07 -50.38
CA LYS A 123 -14.06 -9.08 -51.82
C LYS A 123 -12.93 -10.04 -52.18
N LYS A 124 -11.84 -10.08 -51.41
CA LYS A 124 -10.65 -10.94 -51.64
C LYS A 124 -9.88 -11.18 -50.34
N GLN A 125 -10.30 -12.20 -49.59
CA GLN A 125 -9.68 -12.58 -48.32
C GLN A 125 -8.21 -13.06 -48.43
N GLU A 126 -7.79 -13.61 -49.57
CA GLU A 126 -6.43 -14.15 -49.78
C GLU A 126 -5.31 -13.10 -49.63
N LEU A 127 -5.67 -11.82 -49.80
CA LEU A 127 -4.77 -10.68 -49.69
C LEU A 127 -4.51 -10.25 -48.24
N LEU A 128 -5.28 -10.74 -47.27
CA LEU A 128 -5.08 -10.40 -45.86
C LEU A 128 -4.08 -11.35 -45.19
N LYS A 129 -3.24 -10.79 -44.31
CA LYS A 129 -2.36 -11.54 -43.43
C LYS A 129 -2.97 -11.63 -42.02
N PRO A 130 -2.87 -12.78 -41.32
CA PRO A 130 -3.35 -12.91 -39.94
C PRO A 130 -2.75 -11.86 -38.99
N GLU A 131 -1.48 -11.50 -39.18
CA GLU A 131 -0.78 -10.50 -38.38
C GLU A 131 -1.43 -9.11 -38.50
N THR A 132 -1.92 -8.77 -39.69
CA THR A 132 -2.56 -7.47 -39.95
C THR A 132 -3.92 -7.37 -39.25
N VAL A 133 -4.65 -8.47 -39.15
CA VAL A 133 -5.91 -8.53 -38.38
C VAL A 133 -5.61 -8.43 -36.88
N HIS A 134 -4.55 -9.08 -36.40
CA HIS A 134 -4.11 -8.97 -35.00
C HIS A 134 -3.75 -7.54 -34.63
N VAL A 135 -2.94 -6.84 -35.43
CA VAL A 135 -2.54 -5.44 -35.17
C VAL A 135 -3.76 -4.51 -35.16
N LEU A 136 -4.76 -4.76 -36.02
CA LEU A 136 -6.01 -4.00 -36.01
C LEU A 136 -6.79 -4.18 -34.71
N LEU A 137 -6.96 -5.43 -34.25
CA LEU A 137 -7.64 -5.73 -32.99
C LEU A 137 -6.88 -5.15 -31.78
N SER A 138 -5.55 -5.24 -31.78
CA SER A 138 -4.69 -4.67 -30.74
C SER A 138 -4.77 -3.14 -30.70
N SER A 139 -4.86 -2.46 -31.86
CA SER A 139 -5.07 -1.01 -31.89
C SER A 139 -6.48 -0.62 -31.40
N MET A 140 -7.51 -1.44 -31.65
CA MET A 140 -8.85 -1.23 -31.09
C MET A 140 -8.88 -1.36 -29.56
N ARG A 141 -8.03 -2.22 -28.98
CA ARG A 141 -7.83 -2.35 -27.53
C ARG A 141 -7.25 -1.07 -26.91
N ASP A 142 -6.30 -0.42 -27.59
CA ASP A 142 -5.53 0.69 -27.04
C ASP A 142 -6.13 2.08 -27.36
N GLY A 143 -6.90 2.20 -28.45
CA GLY A 143 -7.40 3.47 -28.99
C GLY A 143 -8.85 3.85 -28.67
N GLY A 144 -9.47 3.27 -27.64
CA GLY A 144 -10.86 3.61 -27.24
C GLY A 144 -11.94 3.28 -28.29
N GLY A 145 -11.62 2.43 -29.27
CA GLY A 145 -12.44 2.15 -30.45
C GLY A 145 -13.74 1.37 -30.20
N GLY A 146 -14.06 1.07 -28.95
CA GLY A 146 -15.28 0.36 -28.55
C GLY A 146 -15.20 -1.16 -28.76
N VAL A 147 -15.98 -1.87 -27.96
CA VAL A 147 -16.05 -3.35 -27.96
C VAL A 147 -16.77 -3.89 -29.20
N ALA A 148 -17.74 -3.15 -29.73
CA ALA A 148 -18.60 -3.60 -30.83
C ALA A 148 -17.88 -3.82 -32.18
N PRO A 149 -16.96 -2.95 -32.64
CA PRO A 149 -16.23 -3.15 -33.89
C PRO A 149 -15.33 -4.39 -33.88
N ALA A 150 -14.68 -4.69 -32.75
CA ALA A 150 -13.83 -5.87 -32.62
C ALA A 150 -14.64 -7.16 -32.79
N PHE A 151 -15.81 -7.26 -32.14
CA PHE A 151 -16.72 -8.40 -32.34
C PHE A 151 -17.31 -8.45 -33.75
N ALA A 152 -17.64 -7.30 -34.34
CA ALA A 152 -18.14 -7.22 -35.71
C ALA A 152 -17.11 -7.73 -36.72
N LEU A 153 -15.83 -7.43 -36.51
CA LEU A 153 -14.73 -7.91 -37.35
C LEU A 153 -14.65 -9.44 -37.35
N VAL A 154 -14.64 -10.05 -36.16
CA VAL A 154 -14.53 -11.51 -36.03
C VAL A 154 -15.78 -12.21 -36.59
N LYS A 155 -16.98 -11.67 -36.34
CA LYS A 155 -18.21 -12.17 -36.98
C LYS A 155 -18.14 -12.09 -38.51
N CYS A 156 -17.54 -11.02 -39.07
CA CYS A 156 -17.32 -10.87 -40.50
C CYS A 156 -16.31 -11.91 -41.04
N MET A 157 -15.25 -12.21 -40.29
CA MET A 157 -14.28 -13.26 -40.65
C MET A 157 -14.96 -14.63 -40.75
N PHE A 158 -15.77 -15.01 -39.76
CA PHE A 158 -16.50 -16.28 -39.79
C PHE A 158 -17.51 -16.34 -40.94
N LYS A 159 -18.26 -15.26 -41.20
CA LYS A 159 -19.21 -15.18 -42.32
C LYS A 159 -18.54 -15.41 -43.68
N ASN A 160 -17.33 -14.90 -43.87
CA ASN A 160 -16.57 -15.05 -45.12
C ASN A 160 -15.67 -16.30 -45.15
N ARG A 161 -15.74 -17.18 -44.13
CA ARG A 161 -14.90 -18.38 -43.99
C ARG A 161 -13.40 -18.08 -43.96
N PHE A 162 -13.02 -16.91 -43.41
CA PHE A 162 -11.64 -16.53 -43.16
C PHE A 162 -11.22 -16.96 -41.76
N PHE A 163 -10.69 -18.18 -41.63
CA PHE A 163 -10.28 -18.73 -40.34
C PHE A 163 -8.79 -18.50 -40.10
N ILE A 164 -8.48 -17.84 -38.98
CA ILE A 164 -7.10 -17.62 -38.52
C ILE A 164 -6.90 -18.28 -37.15
N PRO A 165 -5.67 -18.64 -36.76
CA PRO A 165 -5.42 -19.26 -35.46
C PRO A 165 -5.98 -18.44 -34.30
N PHE A 166 -6.55 -19.13 -33.31
CA PHE A 166 -7.28 -18.49 -32.22
C PHE A 166 -6.46 -17.43 -31.49
N GLY A 167 -5.18 -17.68 -31.23
CA GLY A 167 -4.29 -16.75 -30.52
C GLY A 167 -4.12 -15.37 -31.19
N PHE A 168 -4.38 -15.24 -32.49
CA PHE A 168 -4.27 -13.93 -33.16
C PHE A 168 -5.41 -12.96 -32.82
N TRP A 169 -6.56 -13.45 -32.36
CA TRP A 169 -7.74 -12.61 -32.10
C TRP A 169 -8.44 -12.92 -30.78
N GLY A 170 -8.46 -14.19 -30.36
CA GLY A 170 -9.20 -14.65 -29.19
C GLY A 170 -8.69 -14.05 -27.89
N ASP A 171 -7.37 -14.10 -27.66
CA ASP A 171 -6.77 -13.55 -26.45
C ASP A 171 -6.91 -12.01 -26.39
N VAL A 172 -6.81 -11.34 -27.55
CA VAL A 172 -7.05 -9.88 -27.67
C VAL A 172 -8.50 -9.52 -27.33
N LEU A 173 -9.48 -10.32 -27.79
CA LEU A 173 -10.87 -10.11 -27.43
C LEU A 173 -11.11 -10.34 -25.94
N VAL A 174 -10.48 -11.34 -25.32
CA VAL A 174 -10.58 -11.57 -23.87
C VAL A 174 -10.09 -10.34 -23.09
N GLU A 175 -8.95 -9.75 -23.47
CA GLU A 175 -8.45 -8.51 -22.86
C GLU A 175 -9.41 -7.34 -23.04
N ILE A 176 -9.99 -7.17 -24.24
CA ILE A 176 -10.99 -6.13 -24.51
C ILE A 176 -12.23 -6.33 -23.63
N CYS A 177 -12.66 -7.56 -23.41
CA CYS A 177 -13.81 -7.89 -22.56
C CYS A 177 -13.52 -7.59 -21.10
N ARG A 178 -12.34 -7.97 -20.58
CA ARG A 178 -11.92 -7.67 -19.20
C ARG A 178 -11.92 -6.16 -18.92
N LYS A 179 -11.50 -5.33 -19.89
CA LYS A 179 -11.49 -3.86 -19.74
C LYS A 179 -12.89 -3.23 -19.75
N ASN A 180 -13.87 -3.84 -20.43
CA ASN A 180 -15.17 -3.21 -20.71
C ASN A 180 -16.39 -3.97 -20.14
N VAL A 181 -16.18 -5.07 -19.42
CA VAL A 181 -17.22 -5.91 -18.77
C VAL A 181 -18.35 -6.28 -19.75
N ASN A 182 -17.99 -6.96 -20.84
CA ASN A 182 -18.94 -7.41 -21.86
C ASN A 182 -18.59 -8.83 -22.35
N PHE A 183 -18.69 -9.80 -21.44
CA PHE A 183 -18.44 -11.20 -21.77
C PHE A 183 -19.62 -11.85 -22.53
N GLY A 184 -20.84 -11.29 -22.42
CA GLY A 184 -21.99 -11.74 -23.23
C GLY A 184 -21.74 -11.71 -24.74
N GLY A 185 -21.09 -10.66 -25.26
CA GLY A 185 -20.69 -10.58 -26.67
C GLY A 185 -19.61 -11.59 -27.05
N PHE A 186 -18.67 -11.85 -26.13
CA PHE A 186 -17.60 -12.82 -26.32
C PHE A 186 -18.12 -14.25 -26.37
N LEU A 187 -19.04 -14.62 -25.48
CA LEU A 187 -19.64 -15.96 -25.45
C LEU A 187 -20.27 -16.36 -26.78
N GLN A 188 -20.95 -15.43 -27.45
CA GLN A 188 -21.51 -15.70 -28.78
C GLN A 188 -20.44 -16.05 -29.81
N VAL A 189 -19.35 -15.27 -29.85
CA VAL A 189 -18.25 -15.46 -30.80
C VAL A 189 -17.43 -16.70 -30.44
N PHE A 190 -17.23 -16.96 -29.15
CA PHE A 190 -16.54 -18.13 -28.62
C PHE A 190 -17.28 -19.42 -28.98
N ASN A 191 -18.59 -19.47 -28.76
CA ASN A 191 -19.42 -20.64 -29.09
C ASN A 191 -19.43 -20.91 -30.60
N GLU A 192 -19.51 -19.86 -31.42
CA GLU A 192 -19.42 -19.98 -32.88
C GLU A 192 -18.06 -20.53 -33.31
N ASN A 193 -16.96 -20.02 -32.74
CA ASN A 193 -15.61 -20.52 -33.00
C ASN A 193 -15.46 -22.00 -32.64
N CYS A 194 -15.92 -22.40 -31.45
CA CYS A 194 -15.83 -23.78 -31.00
C CYS A 194 -16.63 -24.72 -31.90
N ARG A 195 -17.84 -24.31 -32.33
CA ARG A 195 -18.64 -25.06 -33.29
C ARG A 195 -17.89 -25.25 -34.61
N ILE A 196 -17.32 -24.18 -35.17
CA ILE A 196 -16.55 -24.26 -36.43
C ILE A 196 -15.31 -25.15 -36.25
N ALA A 197 -14.59 -25.04 -35.13
CA ALA A 197 -13.43 -25.86 -34.85
C ALA A 197 -13.76 -27.36 -34.80
N ILE A 198 -14.92 -27.73 -34.22
CA ILE A 198 -15.41 -29.10 -34.12
C ILE A 198 -15.91 -29.60 -35.49
N ASP A 199 -16.81 -28.85 -36.13
CA ASP A 199 -17.46 -29.23 -37.38
C ASP A 199 -16.46 -29.37 -38.53
N GLU A 200 -15.51 -28.44 -38.62
CA GLU A 200 -14.49 -28.39 -39.67
C GLU A 200 -13.17 -29.07 -39.28
N LYS A 201 -13.06 -29.59 -38.05
CA LYS A 201 -11.87 -30.26 -37.49
C LYS A 201 -10.59 -29.42 -37.58
N LEU A 202 -10.71 -28.12 -37.31
CA LEU A 202 -9.62 -27.14 -37.44
C LEU A 202 -8.89 -26.96 -36.10
N ASN A 203 -7.79 -27.71 -35.89
CA ASN A 203 -7.02 -27.65 -34.65
C ASN A 203 -6.47 -26.25 -34.30
N PHE A 204 -6.19 -25.40 -35.29
CA PHE A 204 -5.67 -24.05 -35.04
C PHE A 204 -6.72 -23.07 -34.48
N LEU A 205 -8.01 -23.41 -34.57
CA LEU A 205 -9.11 -22.64 -33.96
C LEU A 205 -9.38 -23.04 -32.51
N LYS A 206 -8.68 -24.06 -32.01
CA LYS A 206 -8.80 -24.50 -30.62
C LYS A 206 -8.54 -23.32 -29.68
N PRO A 207 -9.48 -22.98 -28.79
CA PRO A 207 -9.30 -21.89 -27.85
C PRO A 207 -8.20 -22.21 -26.83
N SER A 208 -7.56 -21.15 -26.33
CA SER A 208 -6.64 -21.25 -25.20
C SER A 208 -7.40 -21.58 -23.91
N LEU A 209 -6.71 -22.16 -22.91
CA LEU A 209 -7.29 -22.37 -21.57
C LEU A 209 -7.77 -21.04 -20.96
N SER A 210 -6.97 -19.98 -21.11
CA SER A 210 -7.33 -18.61 -20.68
C SER A 210 -8.65 -18.13 -21.29
N ALA A 211 -8.86 -18.39 -22.58
CA ALA A 211 -10.11 -18.02 -23.24
C ALA A 211 -11.31 -18.86 -22.81
N CYS A 212 -11.11 -20.15 -22.52
CA CYS A 212 -12.15 -21.00 -21.94
C CYS A 212 -12.53 -20.50 -20.54
N ASN A 213 -11.55 -20.13 -19.71
CA ASN A 213 -11.79 -19.55 -18.39
C ASN A 213 -12.49 -18.19 -18.48
N ALA A 214 -12.15 -17.35 -19.47
CA ALA A 214 -12.87 -16.10 -19.72
C ALA A 214 -14.32 -16.31 -20.18
N ALA A 215 -14.58 -17.35 -20.99
CA ALA A 215 -15.93 -17.76 -21.34
C ALA A 215 -16.70 -18.24 -20.09
N LEU A 216 -16.10 -19.13 -19.29
CA LEU A 216 -16.66 -19.57 -18.02
C LEU A 216 -16.94 -18.39 -17.08
N GLU A 217 -16.03 -17.43 -16.96
CA GLU A 217 -16.19 -16.23 -16.14
C GLU A 217 -17.43 -15.43 -16.57
N GLY A 218 -17.58 -15.20 -17.88
CA GLY A 218 -18.78 -14.57 -18.45
C GLY A 218 -20.06 -15.34 -18.14
N CYS A 219 -20.06 -16.67 -18.32
CA CYS A 219 -21.20 -17.51 -18.01
C CYS A 219 -21.58 -17.47 -16.52
N CYS A 220 -20.58 -17.48 -15.64
CA CYS A 220 -20.76 -17.60 -14.21
C CYS A 220 -21.12 -16.26 -13.56
N ARG A 221 -20.43 -15.16 -13.90
CA ARG A 221 -20.55 -13.86 -13.23
C ARG A 221 -21.52 -12.90 -13.90
N GLU A 222 -21.61 -12.87 -15.23
CA GLU A 222 -22.53 -11.96 -15.96
C GLU A 222 -23.86 -12.62 -16.29
N VAL A 223 -23.82 -13.76 -16.99
CA VAL A 223 -25.04 -14.43 -17.49
C VAL A 223 -25.74 -15.21 -16.38
N GLY A 224 -24.98 -15.81 -15.47
CA GLY A 224 -25.50 -16.66 -14.39
C GLY A 224 -26.25 -17.90 -14.89
N SER A 225 -25.88 -18.43 -16.06
CA SER A 225 -26.52 -19.58 -16.71
C SER A 225 -25.70 -20.85 -16.50
N VAL A 226 -26.24 -21.79 -15.73
CA VAL A 226 -25.62 -23.11 -15.46
C VAL A 226 -25.46 -23.90 -16.76
N GLY A 227 -26.49 -23.92 -17.60
CA GLY A 227 -26.46 -24.69 -18.84
C GLY A 227 -25.42 -24.18 -19.84
N ASP A 228 -25.14 -22.88 -19.88
CA ASP A 228 -24.11 -22.35 -20.78
C ASP A 228 -22.70 -22.58 -20.23
N ALA A 229 -22.51 -22.52 -18.91
CA ALA A 229 -21.24 -22.88 -18.27
C ALA A 229 -20.91 -24.37 -18.50
N GLU A 230 -21.88 -25.27 -18.32
CA GLU A 230 -21.69 -26.71 -18.56
C GLU A 230 -21.37 -27.02 -20.02
N LYS A 231 -22.02 -26.34 -20.98
CA LYS A 231 -21.67 -26.46 -22.40
C LYS A 231 -20.23 -26.05 -22.69
N VAL A 232 -19.71 -25.01 -22.02
CA VAL A 232 -18.31 -24.59 -22.18
C VAL A 232 -17.38 -25.70 -21.68
N VAL A 233 -17.68 -26.32 -20.53
CA VAL A 233 -16.89 -27.46 -19.99
C VAL A 233 -16.95 -28.68 -20.91
N GLU A 234 -18.14 -29.02 -21.43
CA GLU A 234 -18.32 -30.09 -22.41
C GLU A 234 -17.49 -29.82 -23.67
N THR A 235 -17.53 -28.58 -24.16
CA THR A 235 -16.74 -28.14 -25.31
C THR A 235 -15.24 -28.23 -25.04
N MET A 236 -14.77 -27.86 -23.84
CA MET A 236 -13.38 -28.03 -23.41
C MET A 236 -12.96 -29.50 -23.49
N SER A 237 -13.80 -30.43 -23.00
CA SER A 237 -13.57 -31.88 -23.09
C SER A 237 -13.45 -32.35 -24.55
N VAL A 238 -14.41 -31.99 -25.40
CA VAL A 238 -14.43 -32.37 -26.83
C VAL A 238 -13.21 -31.84 -27.59
N LEU A 239 -12.78 -30.61 -27.30
CA LEU A 239 -11.59 -30.00 -27.91
C LEU A 239 -10.28 -30.45 -27.24
N GLY A 240 -10.33 -31.26 -26.19
CA GLY A 240 -9.18 -31.73 -25.43
C GLY A 240 -8.44 -30.59 -24.72
N VAL A 241 -9.14 -29.56 -24.24
CA VAL A 241 -8.63 -28.54 -23.33
C VAL A 241 -8.87 -29.04 -21.91
N ARG A 242 -7.80 -29.28 -21.14
CA ARG A 242 -7.92 -29.76 -19.75
C ARG A 242 -8.31 -28.58 -18.84
N PRO A 243 -9.41 -28.69 -18.05
CA PRO A 243 -9.74 -27.69 -17.03
C PRO A 243 -8.66 -27.58 -15.95
N ASP A 244 -8.49 -26.37 -15.43
CA ASP A 244 -7.59 -26.03 -14.33
C ASP A 244 -8.36 -25.64 -13.06
N GLU A 245 -7.64 -25.35 -11.97
CA GLU A 245 -8.24 -24.94 -10.69
C GLU A 245 -9.16 -23.71 -10.84
N CYS A 246 -8.79 -22.75 -11.69
CA CYS A 246 -9.62 -21.59 -12.02
C CYS A 246 -10.95 -21.99 -12.67
N SER A 247 -10.94 -22.94 -13.61
CA SER A 247 -12.15 -23.49 -14.24
C SER A 247 -13.10 -24.05 -13.19
N PHE A 248 -12.57 -24.87 -12.28
CA PHE A 248 -13.35 -25.46 -11.18
C PHE A 248 -13.86 -24.39 -10.21
N GLY A 249 -13.04 -23.39 -9.87
CA GLY A 249 -13.44 -22.27 -9.01
C GLY A 249 -14.62 -21.47 -9.60
N LEU A 250 -14.59 -21.13 -10.89
CA LEU A 250 -15.67 -20.39 -11.55
C LEU A 250 -17.01 -21.14 -11.53
N LEU A 251 -16.97 -22.46 -11.79
CA LEU A 251 -18.15 -23.32 -11.69
C LEU A 251 -18.65 -23.42 -10.26
N ALA A 252 -17.75 -23.54 -9.28
CA ALA A 252 -18.08 -23.58 -7.87
C ALA A 252 -18.82 -22.31 -7.45
N TYR A 253 -18.33 -21.13 -7.85
CA TYR A 253 -19.03 -19.85 -7.64
C TYR A 253 -20.47 -19.89 -8.19
N LEU A 254 -20.66 -20.36 -9.44
CA LEU A 254 -21.97 -20.39 -10.07
C LEU A 254 -22.92 -21.38 -9.37
N TYR A 255 -22.44 -22.57 -9.01
CA TYR A 255 -23.24 -23.57 -8.32
C TYR A 255 -23.61 -23.13 -6.91
N ALA A 256 -22.69 -22.45 -6.20
CA ALA A 256 -22.96 -21.83 -4.90
C ALA A 256 -24.00 -20.71 -5.02
N LEU A 257 -23.88 -19.84 -6.03
CA LEU A 257 -24.83 -18.76 -6.31
C LEU A 257 -26.25 -19.29 -6.58
N LYS A 258 -26.38 -20.46 -7.22
CA LYS A 258 -27.66 -21.11 -7.52
C LYS A 258 -28.13 -22.10 -6.44
N GLY A 259 -27.33 -22.37 -5.41
CA GLY A 259 -27.65 -23.30 -4.33
C GLY A 259 -27.67 -24.79 -4.74
N LEU A 260 -26.93 -25.18 -5.78
CA LEU A 260 -26.92 -26.55 -6.31
C LEU A 260 -25.91 -27.44 -5.57
N LYS A 261 -26.25 -27.89 -4.35
CA LYS A 261 -25.35 -28.65 -3.47
C LYS A 261 -24.80 -29.95 -4.10
N GLU A 262 -25.66 -30.76 -4.70
CA GLU A 262 -25.25 -32.04 -5.33
C GLU A 262 -24.17 -31.85 -6.41
N LYS A 263 -24.27 -30.76 -7.19
CA LYS A 263 -23.27 -30.43 -8.22
C LYS A 263 -21.96 -29.92 -7.62
N ILE A 264 -21.99 -29.30 -6.44
CA ILE A 264 -20.78 -28.88 -5.72
C ILE A 264 -20.02 -30.11 -5.23
N ASP A 265 -20.72 -31.09 -4.67
CA ASP A 265 -20.12 -32.34 -4.19
C ASP A 265 -19.50 -33.14 -5.35
N GLU A 266 -20.20 -33.23 -6.50
CA GLU A 266 -19.67 -33.82 -7.72
C GLU A 266 -18.39 -33.08 -8.21
N LEU A 267 -18.44 -31.75 -8.21
CA LEU A 267 -17.33 -30.91 -8.66
C LEU A 267 -16.09 -31.06 -7.75
N GLU A 268 -16.28 -31.21 -6.44
CA GLU A 268 -15.21 -31.49 -5.47
C GLU A 268 -14.60 -32.89 -5.66
N GLY A 269 -15.43 -33.88 -5.97
CA GLY A 269 -14.97 -35.22 -6.36
C GLY A 269 -14.12 -35.20 -7.64
N LEU A 270 -14.55 -34.43 -8.65
CA LEU A 270 -13.79 -34.22 -9.88
C LEU A 270 -12.47 -33.48 -9.63
N LEU A 271 -12.46 -32.43 -8.81
CA LEU A 271 -11.25 -31.69 -8.44
C LEU A 271 -10.18 -32.64 -7.86
N SER A 272 -10.61 -33.51 -6.94
CA SER A 272 -9.75 -34.54 -6.33
C SER A 272 -9.27 -35.57 -7.36
N GLY A 273 -10.16 -36.02 -8.26
CA GLY A 273 -9.83 -36.96 -9.34
C GLY A 273 -8.86 -36.41 -10.38
N PHE A 274 -8.83 -35.10 -10.59
CA PHE A 274 -7.86 -34.42 -11.47
C PHE A 274 -6.48 -34.21 -10.81
N GLY A 275 -6.36 -34.50 -9.51
CA GLY A 275 -5.11 -34.45 -8.76
C GLY A 275 -4.72 -33.05 -8.27
N PHE A 276 -5.69 -32.17 -8.02
CA PHE A 276 -5.42 -30.84 -7.43
C PHE A 276 -5.45 -30.96 -5.89
N PRO A 277 -4.30 -30.80 -5.20
CA PRO A 277 -4.22 -30.98 -3.76
C PRO A 277 -4.68 -29.74 -2.98
N ASP A 278 -4.51 -28.55 -3.56
CA ASP A 278 -4.97 -27.30 -2.96
C ASP A 278 -6.41 -27.03 -3.42
N LYS A 279 -7.27 -26.72 -2.45
CA LYS A 279 -8.67 -26.35 -2.67
C LYS A 279 -8.91 -24.88 -2.34
N GLY A 280 -7.86 -24.07 -2.16
CA GLY A 280 -7.94 -22.66 -1.78
C GLY A 280 -8.78 -21.83 -2.75
N VAL A 281 -8.45 -21.86 -4.06
CA VAL A 281 -9.17 -21.07 -5.08
C VAL A 281 -10.61 -21.57 -5.24
N PHE A 282 -10.81 -22.89 -5.16
CA PHE A 282 -12.13 -23.51 -5.19
C PHE A 282 -13.02 -23.01 -4.03
N ARG A 283 -12.53 -23.08 -2.79
CA ARG A 283 -13.26 -22.63 -1.59
C ARG A 283 -13.49 -21.12 -1.59
N SER A 284 -12.51 -20.32 -2.01
CA SER A 284 -12.67 -18.86 -2.15
C SER A 284 -13.83 -18.50 -3.08
N ASN A 285 -13.92 -19.15 -4.25
CA ASN A 285 -15.01 -18.92 -5.18
C ASN A 285 -16.36 -19.44 -4.67
N LEU A 286 -16.40 -20.58 -3.95
CA LEU A 286 -17.62 -21.05 -3.27
C LEU A 286 -18.13 -20.03 -2.26
N ILE A 287 -17.24 -19.52 -1.41
CA ILE A 287 -17.54 -18.49 -0.41
C ILE A 287 -18.12 -17.25 -1.11
N SER A 288 -17.47 -16.77 -2.18
CA SER A 288 -17.95 -15.64 -2.98
C SER A 288 -19.36 -15.86 -3.53
N GLY A 289 -19.64 -17.05 -4.06
CA GLY A 289 -20.96 -17.42 -4.57
C GLY A 289 -22.03 -17.47 -3.47
N PHE A 290 -21.71 -18.06 -2.31
CA PHE A 290 -22.63 -18.16 -1.18
C PHE A 290 -22.90 -16.81 -0.51
N VAL A 291 -21.89 -15.94 -0.40
CA VAL A 291 -22.05 -14.56 0.09
C VAL A 291 -23.05 -13.80 -0.79
N LYS A 292 -22.91 -13.88 -2.12
CA LYS A 292 -23.82 -13.21 -3.05
C LYS A 292 -25.25 -13.72 -3.03
N CYS A 293 -25.47 -15.01 -2.77
CA CYS A 293 -26.83 -15.53 -2.60
C CYS A 293 -27.38 -15.36 -1.16
N GLY A 294 -26.60 -14.75 -0.26
CA GLY A 294 -26.98 -14.49 1.13
C GLY A 294 -26.99 -15.74 2.02
N ASN A 295 -26.47 -16.87 1.56
CA ASN A 295 -26.45 -18.12 2.32
C ASN A 295 -25.22 -18.19 3.24
N LEU A 296 -25.27 -17.43 4.34
CA LEU A 296 -24.19 -17.33 5.32
C LEU A 296 -23.90 -18.67 6.02
N ALA A 297 -24.92 -19.53 6.20
CA ALA A 297 -24.74 -20.85 6.80
C ALA A 297 -23.81 -21.74 5.97
N SER A 298 -23.96 -21.74 4.64
CA SER A 298 -23.04 -22.44 3.74
C SER A 298 -21.64 -21.84 3.74
N VAL A 299 -21.49 -20.53 3.92
CA VAL A 299 -20.18 -19.88 4.07
C VAL A 299 -19.46 -20.42 5.30
N SER A 300 -20.12 -20.38 6.46
CA SER A 300 -19.57 -20.92 7.71
C SER A 300 -19.20 -22.39 7.59
N ALA A 301 -20.09 -23.21 7.02
CA ALA A 301 -19.83 -24.65 6.81
C ALA A 301 -18.59 -24.90 5.92
N THR A 302 -18.44 -24.14 4.83
CA THR A 302 -17.30 -24.26 3.90
C THR A 302 -15.98 -23.92 4.59
N ILE A 303 -15.98 -22.85 5.40
CA ILE A 303 -14.79 -22.43 6.16
C ILE A 303 -14.42 -23.48 7.20
N LEU A 304 -15.39 -23.95 7.99
CA LEU A 304 -15.17 -24.96 9.04
C LEU A 304 -14.70 -26.30 8.47
N GLN A 305 -15.27 -26.75 7.34
CA GLN A 305 -14.81 -27.94 6.65
C GLN A 305 -13.35 -27.77 6.17
N GLY A 306 -13.01 -26.61 5.62
CA GLY A 306 -11.65 -26.30 5.19
C GLY A 306 -10.64 -26.43 6.33
N VAL A 307 -10.95 -25.90 7.52
CA VAL A 307 -10.06 -26.00 8.72
C VAL A 307 -9.88 -27.44 9.17
N ARG A 308 -10.96 -28.25 9.14
CA ARG A 308 -10.89 -29.67 9.48
C ARG A 308 -10.00 -30.44 8.50
N GLU A 309 -10.10 -30.16 7.21
CA GLU A 309 -9.30 -30.80 6.17
C GLU A 309 -7.81 -30.44 6.26
N THR A 310 -7.46 -29.22 6.71
CA THR A 310 -6.06 -28.82 6.91
C THR A 310 -5.48 -29.29 8.25
N GLY A 311 -6.19 -30.15 8.99
CA GLY A 311 -5.73 -30.67 10.28
C GLY A 311 -5.51 -29.57 11.32
N GLY A 312 -6.27 -28.47 11.22
CA GLY A 312 -6.17 -27.34 12.14
C GLY A 312 -4.94 -26.46 11.93
N GLN A 313 -4.22 -26.54 10.80
CA GLN A 313 -3.08 -25.64 10.49
C GLN A 313 -3.50 -24.23 10.01
N GLY A 314 -4.79 -23.90 10.07
CA GLY A 314 -5.38 -22.67 9.56
C GLY A 314 -5.67 -22.72 8.06
N LEU A 315 -6.39 -21.71 7.55
CA LEU A 315 -6.67 -21.51 6.13
C LEU A 315 -6.05 -20.17 5.67
N CYS A 316 -5.16 -20.22 4.69
CA CYS A 316 -4.67 -19.02 4.00
C CYS A 316 -5.61 -18.70 2.83
N PHE A 317 -6.71 -18.01 3.10
CA PHE A 317 -7.45 -17.33 2.04
C PHE A 317 -6.73 -16.04 1.64
N GLU A 318 -6.90 -15.62 0.38
CA GLU A 318 -6.50 -14.29 -0.05
C GLU A 318 -7.31 -13.22 0.70
N GLU A 319 -6.70 -12.05 0.94
CA GLU A 319 -7.32 -10.92 1.64
C GLU A 319 -8.70 -10.55 1.07
N GLY A 320 -8.86 -10.65 -0.26
CA GLY A 320 -10.14 -10.41 -0.94
C GLY A 320 -11.27 -11.35 -0.48
N THR A 321 -10.97 -12.60 -0.13
CA THR A 321 -11.98 -13.56 0.33
C THR A 321 -12.50 -13.18 1.72
N TYR A 322 -11.61 -12.78 2.63
CA TYR A 322 -12.02 -12.31 3.96
C TYR A 322 -12.84 -11.02 3.88
N ASN A 323 -12.48 -10.10 2.98
CA ASN A 323 -13.26 -8.88 2.73
C ASN A 323 -14.68 -9.21 2.23
N GLU A 324 -14.82 -10.18 1.31
CA GLU A 324 -16.13 -10.64 0.84
C GLU A 324 -16.95 -11.26 1.97
N VAL A 325 -16.38 -12.14 2.81
CA VAL A 325 -17.04 -12.72 3.99
C VAL A 325 -17.54 -11.61 4.92
N VAL A 326 -16.65 -10.70 5.32
CA VAL A 326 -16.99 -9.59 6.22
C VAL A 326 -18.11 -8.74 5.64
N SER A 327 -17.99 -8.34 4.37
CA SER A 327 -19.02 -7.53 3.72
C SER A 327 -20.38 -8.25 3.67
N GLY A 328 -20.39 -9.56 3.37
CA GLY A 328 -21.59 -10.38 3.33
C GLY A 328 -22.31 -10.51 4.67
N PHE A 329 -21.55 -10.86 5.72
CA PHE A 329 -22.12 -11.01 7.06
C PHE A 329 -22.59 -9.66 7.64
N LEU A 330 -21.82 -8.58 7.43
CA LEU A 330 -22.16 -7.26 7.96
C LEU A 330 -23.32 -6.59 7.22
N GLN A 331 -23.48 -6.81 5.90
CA GLN A 331 -24.64 -6.31 5.14
C GLN A 331 -25.95 -6.96 5.63
N ASN A 332 -25.89 -8.22 6.06
CA ASN A 332 -27.03 -8.94 6.61
C ASN A 332 -27.27 -8.67 8.11
N GLY A 333 -26.43 -7.86 8.76
CA GLY A 333 -26.53 -7.57 10.20
C GLY A 333 -26.10 -8.72 11.12
N SER A 334 -25.47 -9.77 10.57
CA SER A 334 -25.12 -11.01 11.24
C SER A 334 -23.78 -10.93 11.99
N ILE A 335 -23.63 -9.97 12.90
CA ILE A 335 -22.42 -9.85 13.76
C ILE A 335 -22.29 -11.10 14.65
N LYS A 336 -23.42 -11.60 15.17
CA LYS A 336 -23.46 -12.81 16.02
C LYS A 336 -22.97 -14.04 15.29
N ASP A 337 -23.44 -14.26 14.07
CA ASP A 337 -23.05 -15.44 13.27
C ASP A 337 -21.55 -15.38 12.92
N LEU A 338 -21.01 -14.19 12.69
CA LEU A 338 -19.58 -13.97 12.44
C LEU A 338 -18.75 -14.24 13.70
N ALA A 339 -19.22 -13.79 14.87
CA ALA A 339 -18.60 -14.11 16.17
C ALA A 339 -18.61 -15.63 16.45
N THR A 340 -19.75 -16.30 16.20
CA THR A 340 -19.85 -17.76 16.35
C THR A 340 -18.91 -18.50 15.39
N LEU A 341 -18.78 -18.03 14.15
CA LEU A 341 -17.88 -18.63 13.18
C LEU A 341 -16.43 -18.54 13.65
N ILE A 342 -15.99 -17.38 14.13
CA ILE A 342 -14.63 -17.23 14.66
C ILE A 342 -14.44 -18.16 15.87
N GLY A 343 -15.39 -18.19 16.81
CA GLY A 343 -15.32 -19.08 17.98
C GLY A 343 -15.21 -20.56 17.60
N GLU A 344 -16.05 -21.04 16.68
CA GLU A 344 -16.00 -22.43 16.19
C GLU A 344 -14.68 -22.73 15.47
N THR A 345 -14.18 -21.82 14.63
CA THR A 345 -12.89 -22.02 13.94
C THR A 345 -11.72 -22.10 14.92
N GLN A 346 -11.71 -21.29 15.98
CA GLN A 346 -10.67 -21.34 17.02
C GLN A 346 -10.65 -22.67 17.78
N THR A 347 -11.81 -23.32 17.98
CA THR A 347 -11.85 -24.65 18.60
C THR A 347 -11.28 -25.77 17.72
N LEU A 348 -11.23 -25.55 16.40
CA LEU A 348 -10.73 -26.50 15.41
C LEU A 348 -9.27 -26.24 15.03
N GLU A 349 -8.80 -25.00 15.20
CA GLU A 349 -7.41 -24.61 14.99
C GLU A 349 -6.49 -25.21 16.06
N SER A 350 -5.29 -25.64 15.67
CA SER A 350 -4.32 -26.13 16.64
C SER A 350 -3.73 -24.97 17.45
N LEU A 351 -3.30 -25.24 18.68
CA LEU A 351 -2.59 -24.27 19.51
C LEU A 351 -1.26 -23.78 18.88
N SER A 352 -0.77 -24.45 17.84
CA SER A 352 0.45 -24.10 17.11
C SER A 352 0.19 -23.32 15.81
N VAL A 353 -1.05 -22.90 15.54
CA VAL A 353 -1.36 -22.08 14.36
C VAL A 353 -0.64 -20.75 14.47
N ILE A 354 0.03 -20.38 13.37
CA ILE A 354 0.60 -19.03 13.23
C ILE A 354 -0.56 -18.05 13.31
N VAL A 355 -0.48 -17.08 14.22
CA VAL A 355 -1.53 -16.10 14.51
C VAL A 355 -2.14 -15.49 13.24
N GLU A 356 -1.30 -15.10 12.28
CA GLU A 356 -1.69 -14.48 11.01
C GLU A 356 -2.42 -15.43 10.04
N ARG A 357 -2.33 -16.75 10.25
CA ARG A 357 -3.04 -17.78 9.47
C ARG A 357 -4.36 -18.19 10.11
N SER A 358 -4.68 -17.67 11.29
CA SER A 358 -5.98 -17.92 11.92
C SER A 358 -7.09 -17.21 11.15
N ILE A 359 -8.25 -17.85 11.06
CA ILE A 359 -9.42 -17.24 10.41
C ILE A 359 -9.91 -16.03 11.19
N GLY A 360 -9.81 -16.07 12.53
CA GLY A 360 -10.11 -14.93 13.38
C GLY A 360 -9.26 -13.70 13.03
N TYR A 361 -7.95 -13.89 12.81
CA TYR A 361 -7.07 -12.82 12.34
C TYR A 361 -7.53 -12.31 10.96
N GLY A 362 -7.79 -13.20 10.01
CA GLY A 362 -8.21 -12.81 8.65
C GLY A 362 -9.50 -11.99 8.64
N ILE A 363 -10.53 -12.41 9.36
CA ILE A 363 -11.83 -11.72 9.44
C ILE A 363 -11.70 -10.36 10.11
N ILE A 364 -11.03 -10.29 11.27
CA ILE A 364 -10.89 -9.02 12.00
C ILE A 364 -9.97 -8.05 11.24
N ASN A 365 -8.87 -8.54 10.67
CA ASN A 365 -7.98 -7.74 9.82
C ASN A 365 -8.71 -7.21 8.58
N ALA A 366 -9.61 -7.98 7.98
CA ALA A 366 -10.49 -7.50 6.91
C ALA A 366 -11.45 -6.40 7.39
N CYS A 367 -12.08 -6.53 8.57
CA CYS A 367 -12.89 -5.46 9.15
C CYS A 367 -12.07 -4.16 9.33
N VAL A 368 -10.85 -4.27 9.84
CA VAL A 368 -9.93 -3.13 10.02
C VAL A 368 -9.54 -2.51 8.69
N ASN A 369 -9.17 -3.32 7.69
CA ASN A 369 -8.77 -2.82 6.36
C ASN A 369 -9.93 -2.16 5.60
N LEU A 370 -11.17 -2.56 5.87
CA LEU A 370 -12.38 -1.91 5.36
C LEU A 370 -12.74 -0.62 6.13
N GLY A 371 -11.97 -0.23 7.14
CA GLY A 371 -12.23 0.96 7.97
C GLY A 371 -13.42 0.78 8.93
N LEU A 372 -13.77 -0.46 9.26
CA LEU A 372 -14.91 -0.81 10.11
C LEU A 372 -14.45 -1.21 11.52
N LEU A 373 -13.55 -0.43 12.12
CA LEU A 373 -12.97 -0.75 13.44
C LEU A 373 -14.04 -0.91 14.52
N ASP A 374 -15.03 -0.02 14.58
CA ASP A 374 -16.10 -0.12 15.57
C ASP A 374 -16.92 -1.42 15.42
N LYS A 375 -17.10 -1.91 14.19
CA LYS A 375 -17.75 -3.21 13.96
C LYS A 375 -16.84 -4.37 14.35
N ALA A 376 -15.53 -4.25 14.15
CA ALA A 376 -14.56 -5.23 14.65
C ALA A 376 -14.64 -5.35 16.18
N HIS A 377 -14.81 -4.22 16.89
CA HIS A 377 -15.08 -4.20 18.33
C HIS A 377 -16.39 -4.86 18.70
N MET A 378 -17.48 -4.57 17.99
CA MET A 378 -18.76 -5.25 18.26
C MET A 378 -18.68 -6.77 18.08
N ILE A 379 -17.93 -7.25 17.08
CA ILE A 379 -17.68 -8.69 16.88
C ILE A 379 -16.90 -9.23 18.09
N PHE A 380 -15.86 -8.53 18.51
CA PHE A 380 -15.06 -8.90 19.68
C PHE A 380 -15.88 -8.97 20.97
N ASP A 381 -16.73 -7.97 21.25
CA ASP A 381 -17.61 -7.94 22.42
C ASP A 381 -18.62 -9.09 22.41
N GLU A 382 -19.19 -9.40 21.25
CA GLU A 382 -20.11 -10.52 21.09
C GLU A 382 -19.39 -11.86 21.29
N MET A 383 -18.15 -12.00 20.81
CA MET A 383 -17.34 -13.20 21.08
C MET A 383 -17.05 -13.39 22.57
N ASN A 384 -16.73 -12.30 23.29
CA ASN A 384 -16.56 -12.33 24.74
C ASN A 384 -17.86 -12.71 25.46
N ALA A 385 -19.00 -12.16 25.03
CA ALA A 385 -20.31 -12.47 25.59
C ALA A 385 -20.71 -13.95 25.39
N GLN A 386 -20.25 -14.56 24.28
CA GLN A 386 -20.45 -15.97 23.98
C GLN A 386 -19.47 -16.90 24.73
N GLY A 387 -18.49 -16.35 25.46
CA GLY A 387 -17.48 -17.12 26.18
C GLY A 387 -16.47 -17.82 25.28
N ALA A 388 -16.25 -17.31 24.06
CA ALA A 388 -15.24 -17.87 23.16
C ALA A 388 -13.83 -17.65 23.73
N SER A 389 -12.99 -18.68 23.72
CA SER A 389 -11.58 -18.58 24.09
C SER A 389 -10.80 -17.86 22.99
N LEU A 390 -10.71 -16.53 23.09
CA LEU A 390 -10.06 -15.70 22.10
C LEU A 390 -8.55 -15.96 22.04
N GLY A 391 -8.08 -16.44 20.90
CA GLY A 391 -6.65 -16.48 20.59
C GLY A 391 -6.08 -15.10 20.25
N LEU A 392 -4.75 -14.96 20.30
CA LEU A 392 -4.03 -13.71 20.01
C LEU A 392 -4.36 -13.11 18.62
N GLY A 393 -4.83 -13.94 17.68
CA GLY A 393 -5.18 -13.54 16.31
C GLY A 393 -6.32 -12.54 16.20
N VAL A 394 -7.24 -12.50 17.15
CA VAL A 394 -8.33 -11.53 17.17
C VAL A 394 -7.86 -10.19 17.74
N TYR A 395 -6.99 -10.23 18.76
CA TYR A 395 -6.51 -9.04 19.45
C TYR A 395 -5.51 -8.21 18.64
N LEU A 396 -4.58 -8.86 17.94
CA LEU A 396 -3.48 -8.17 17.24
C LEU A 396 -3.94 -7.20 16.14
N PRO A 397 -4.85 -7.57 15.23
CA PRO A 397 -5.34 -6.64 14.22
C PRO A 397 -6.03 -5.42 14.84
N ILE A 398 -6.78 -5.62 15.92
CA ILE A 398 -7.47 -4.54 16.65
C ILE A 398 -6.44 -3.61 17.31
N LEU A 399 -5.45 -4.15 18.02
CA LEU A 399 -4.36 -3.37 18.60
C LEU A 399 -3.62 -2.55 17.54
N LYS A 400 -3.27 -3.17 16.40
CA LYS A 400 -2.63 -2.48 15.27
C LYS A 400 -3.53 -1.36 14.73
N ALA A 401 -4.84 -1.56 14.67
CA ALA A 401 -5.80 -0.55 14.24
C ALA A 401 -5.84 0.63 15.22
N TYR A 402 -5.93 0.35 16.53
CA TYR A 402 -5.90 1.38 17.56
C TYR A 402 -4.62 2.22 17.54
N CYS A 403 -3.46 1.61 17.32
CA CYS A 403 -2.21 2.36 17.13
C CYS A 403 -2.29 3.31 15.94
N LYS A 404 -2.83 2.84 14.80
CA LYS A 404 -2.95 3.66 13.59
C LYS A 404 -3.94 4.81 13.76
N GLU A 405 -5.04 4.59 14.46
CA GLU A 405 -6.07 5.59 14.74
C GLU A 405 -5.78 6.45 15.99
N GLN A 406 -4.64 6.24 16.66
CA GLN A 406 -4.23 6.97 17.87
C GLN A 406 -5.22 6.80 19.06
N ARG A 407 -5.95 5.68 19.11
CA ARG A 407 -6.87 5.32 20.22
C ARG A 407 -6.12 4.62 21.36
N THR A 408 -5.14 5.30 21.94
CA THR A 408 -4.14 4.74 22.88
C THR A 408 -4.75 4.21 24.17
N ALA A 409 -5.77 4.87 24.71
CA ALA A 409 -6.46 4.43 25.93
C ALA A 409 -7.19 3.09 25.75
N GLU A 410 -7.83 2.88 24.60
CA GLU A 410 -8.51 1.63 24.30
C GLU A 410 -7.51 0.51 24.01
N ALA A 411 -6.39 0.83 23.35
CA ALA A 411 -5.28 -0.09 23.18
C ALA A 411 -4.71 -0.56 24.53
N ALA A 412 -4.54 0.36 25.50
CA ALA A 412 -4.07 0.03 26.84
C ALA A 412 -5.04 -0.92 27.56
N GLN A 413 -6.35 -0.64 27.50
CA GLN A 413 -7.36 -1.53 28.08
C GLN A 413 -7.27 -2.93 27.46
N LEU A 414 -7.16 -3.01 26.13
CA LEU A 414 -7.08 -4.29 25.44
C LEU A 414 -5.82 -5.09 25.82
N VAL A 415 -4.68 -4.42 26.04
CA VAL A 415 -3.45 -5.05 26.56
C VAL A 415 -3.67 -5.64 27.96
N THR A 416 -4.36 -4.92 28.84
CA THR A 416 -4.68 -5.42 30.18
C THR A 416 -5.60 -6.64 30.13
N ASP A 417 -6.58 -6.64 29.21
CA ASP A 417 -7.49 -7.76 29.02
C ASP A 417 -6.72 -9.01 28.51
N ILE A 418 -5.83 -8.84 27.53
CA ILE A 418 -4.95 -9.91 27.00
C ILE A 418 -4.08 -10.50 28.12
N SER A 419 -3.49 -9.63 28.94
CA SER A 419 -2.62 -10.04 30.05
C SER A 419 -3.41 -10.80 31.12
N SER A 420 -4.65 -10.39 31.40
CA SER A 420 -5.54 -11.08 32.35
C SER A 420 -5.92 -12.50 31.91
N LEU A 421 -5.93 -12.75 30.60
CA LEU A 421 -6.17 -14.06 30.01
C LEU A 421 -4.90 -14.94 29.97
N GLY A 422 -3.76 -14.43 30.45
CA GLY A 422 -2.48 -15.14 30.43
C GLY A 422 -1.83 -15.23 29.05
N LEU A 423 -2.31 -14.46 28.08
CA LEU A 423 -1.70 -14.34 26.75
C LEU A 423 -0.53 -13.35 26.81
N GLN A 424 0.56 -13.64 26.10
CA GLN A 424 1.73 -12.77 26.04
C GLN A 424 1.87 -12.11 24.69
N LEU A 425 1.92 -10.78 24.70
CA LEU A 425 2.32 -9.98 23.54
C LEU A 425 3.84 -10.04 23.35
N ASP A 426 4.29 -9.87 22.12
CA ASP A 426 5.71 -9.80 21.80
C ASP A 426 6.28 -8.39 22.05
N VAL A 427 7.62 -8.30 22.10
CA VAL A 427 8.35 -7.05 22.32
C VAL A 427 7.99 -6.01 21.25
N VAL A 428 7.88 -6.45 19.99
CA VAL A 428 7.60 -5.57 18.85
C VAL A 428 6.23 -4.91 18.98
N THR A 429 5.21 -5.64 19.45
CA THR A 429 3.88 -5.07 19.66
C THR A 429 3.88 -4.07 20.82
N TYR A 430 4.55 -4.38 21.94
CA TYR A 430 4.69 -3.43 23.05
C TYR A 430 5.43 -2.15 22.63
N ASP A 431 6.55 -2.28 21.92
CA ASP A 431 7.34 -1.13 21.46
C ASP A 431 6.51 -0.21 20.55
N ALA A 432 5.77 -0.78 19.60
CA ALA A 432 4.90 -0.02 18.71
C ALA A 432 3.76 0.69 19.45
N LEU A 433 3.15 0.03 20.45
CA LEU A 433 2.09 0.60 21.29
C LEU A 433 2.61 1.75 22.17
N ILE A 434 3.80 1.59 22.75
CA ILE A 434 4.46 2.60 23.57
C ILE A 434 4.89 3.79 22.70
N GLU A 435 5.46 3.56 21.52
CA GLU A 435 5.83 4.62 20.57
C GLU A 435 4.60 5.43 20.14
N ALA A 436 3.50 4.76 19.80
CA ALA A 436 2.24 5.42 19.46
C ALA A 436 1.70 6.25 20.63
N SER A 437 1.70 5.70 21.85
CA SER A 437 1.24 6.40 23.06
C SER A 437 2.09 7.62 23.39
N MET A 438 3.42 7.51 23.29
CA MET A 438 4.35 8.62 23.50
C MET A 438 4.17 9.72 22.46
N SER A 439 3.97 9.36 21.19
CA SER A 439 3.71 10.31 20.10
C SER A 439 2.39 11.07 20.29
N CYS A 440 1.38 10.44 20.89
CA CYS A 440 0.09 11.06 21.23
C CYS A 440 0.11 11.81 22.57
N GLN A 441 1.25 11.85 23.27
CA GLN A 441 1.40 12.39 24.63
C GLN A 441 0.49 11.72 25.67
N ASP A 442 0.03 10.48 25.41
CA ASP A 442 -0.68 9.66 26.38
C ASP A 442 0.32 8.88 27.24
N PHE A 443 0.99 9.63 28.13
CA PHE A 443 2.03 9.07 29.00
C PHE A 443 1.47 8.01 29.95
N GLN A 444 0.20 8.11 30.35
CA GLN A 444 -0.41 7.17 31.29
C GLN A 444 -0.54 5.78 30.67
N SER A 445 -1.02 5.69 29.43
CA SER A 445 -1.09 4.43 28.68
C SER A 445 0.30 3.85 28.42
N ALA A 446 1.27 4.70 28.03
CA ALA A 446 2.65 4.27 27.80
C ALA A 446 3.28 3.66 29.07
N PHE A 447 3.11 4.28 30.23
CA PHE A 447 3.61 3.74 31.51
C PHE A 447 2.89 2.46 31.93
N SER A 448 1.57 2.37 31.71
CA SER A 448 0.82 1.13 31.99
C SER A 448 1.34 -0.03 31.15
N MET A 449 1.50 0.17 29.83
CA MET A 449 2.01 -0.86 28.93
C MET A 449 3.43 -1.28 29.29
N PHE A 450 4.30 -0.34 29.69
CA PHE A 450 5.65 -0.67 30.14
C PHE A 450 5.65 -1.49 31.43
N ARG A 451 4.78 -1.15 32.40
CA ARG A 451 4.62 -1.93 33.62
C ARG A 451 4.11 -3.34 33.31
N ASP A 452 3.13 -3.48 32.43
CA ASP A 452 2.61 -4.78 32.01
C ASP A 452 3.71 -5.63 31.35
N MET A 453 4.57 -5.00 30.52
CA MET A 453 5.75 -5.64 29.93
C MET A 453 6.76 -6.12 30.99
N ARG A 454 6.96 -5.35 32.06
CA ARG A 454 7.80 -5.73 33.21
C ARG A 454 7.21 -6.92 33.97
N GLU A 455 5.91 -6.88 34.25
CA GLU A 455 5.16 -7.91 34.98
C GLU A 455 5.08 -9.23 34.20
N ALA A 456 4.94 -9.15 32.87
CA ALA A 456 5.01 -10.29 31.96
C ALA A 456 6.41 -10.93 31.87
N ARG A 457 7.42 -10.39 32.57
CA ARG A 457 8.81 -10.86 32.60
C ARG A 457 9.48 -10.92 31.23
N ILE A 458 9.12 -10.00 30.34
CA ILE A 458 9.77 -9.85 29.04
C ILE A 458 11.23 -9.40 29.28
N PRO A 459 12.23 -10.05 28.63
CA PRO A 459 13.64 -9.79 28.92
C PRO A 459 14.16 -8.48 28.31
N ASN A 460 13.66 -8.09 27.14
CA ASN A 460 14.16 -6.96 26.38
C ASN A 460 13.32 -5.70 26.65
N LEU A 461 13.67 -4.94 27.70
CA LEU A 461 12.98 -3.69 28.06
C LEU A 461 13.70 -2.42 27.58
N GLN A 462 14.97 -2.53 27.18
CA GLN A 462 15.83 -1.38 26.88
C GLN A 462 15.30 -0.50 25.74
N GLY A 463 14.71 -1.12 24.71
CA GLY A 463 14.13 -0.41 23.56
C GLY A 463 12.98 0.51 24.01
N SER A 464 11.98 -0.08 24.68
CA SER A 464 10.81 0.65 25.16
C SER A 464 11.18 1.72 26.20
N TYR A 465 12.15 1.44 27.08
CA TYR A 465 12.72 2.41 28.03
C TYR A 465 13.25 3.66 27.30
N LEU A 466 14.08 3.46 26.27
CA LEU A 466 14.67 4.56 25.50
C LEU A 466 13.59 5.38 24.78
N THR A 467 12.57 4.72 24.22
CA THR A 467 11.42 5.37 23.57
C THR A 467 10.69 6.30 24.55
N ILE A 468 10.39 5.81 25.76
CA ILE A 468 9.72 6.62 26.80
C ILE A 468 10.60 7.81 27.22
N MET A 469 11.88 7.56 27.52
CA MET A 469 12.79 8.64 27.95
C MET A 469 12.98 9.71 26.89
N THR A 470 13.08 9.31 25.62
CA THR A 470 13.20 10.25 24.48
C THR A 470 11.92 11.06 24.33
N GLY A 471 10.76 10.42 24.31
CA GLY A 471 9.47 11.10 24.16
C GLY A 471 9.15 12.07 25.32
N LEU A 472 9.52 11.74 26.56
CA LEU A 472 9.37 12.65 27.70
C LEU A 472 10.32 13.85 27.64
N THR A 473 11.53 13.65 27.13
CA THR A 473 12.52 14.72 26.92
C THR A 473 12.02 15.73 25.88
N GLU A 474 11.51 15.23 24.77
CA GLU A 474 10.93 16.03 23.69
C GLU A 474 9.67 16.76 24.14
N SER A 475 8.82 16.11 24.95
CA SER A 475 7.62 16.71 25.53
C SER A 475 7.88 17.68 26.68
N HIS A 476 9.14 17.84 27.10
CA HIS A 476 9.57 18.72 28.19
C HIS A 476 8.85 18.44 29.53
N ARG A 477 8.72 17.16 29.92
CA ARG A 477 8.06 16.70 31.15
C ARG A 477 9.05 16.10 32.17
N PRO A 478 9.95 16.91 32.77
CA PRO A 478 11.00 16.40 33.64
C PRO A 478 10.49 15.70 34.91
N GLU A 479 9.29 16.05 35.39
CA GLU A 479 8.66 15.41 36.54
C GLU A 479 8.35 13.94 36.27
N LEU A 480 7.81 13.65 35.08
CA LEU A 480 7.48 12.30 34.65
C LEU A 480 8.76 11.51 34.38
N MET A 481 9.80 12.14 33.81
CA MET A 481 11.10 11.49 33.61
C MET A 481 11.71 11.05 34.94
N ALA A 482 11.70 11.92 35.95
CA ALA A 482 12.24 11.60 37.27
C ALA A 482 11.46 10.47 37.95
N ALA A 483 10.13 10.53 37.92
CA ALA A 483 9.28 9.49 38.50
C ALA A 483 9.47 8.14 37.80
N PHE A 484 9.52 8.14 36.46
CA PHE A 484 9.74 6.92 35.67
C PHE A 484 11.12 6.33 35.96
N LEU A 485 12.18 7.14 36.00
CA LEU A 485 13.52 6.66 36.30
C LEU A 485 13.63 6.07 37.71
N ASP A 486 13.01 6.69 38.71
CA ASP A 486 12.96 6.16 40.09
C ASP A 486 12.22 4.81 40.17
N GLU A 487 11.22 4.55 39.31
CA GLU A 487 10.47 3.28 39.28
C GLU A 487 11.30 2.10 38.70
N ILE A 488 12.21 2.42 37.76
CA ILE A 488 12.92 1.41 36.98
C ILE A 488 14.38 1.24 37.40
N VAL A 489 14.92 2.10 38.26
CA VAL A 489 16.35 2.13 38.60
C VAL A 489 16.86 0.85 39.26
N GLU A 490 15.97 0.07 39.85
CA GLU A 490 16.28 -1.21 40.48
C GLU A 490 16.12 -2.41 39.53
N ASP A 491 15.61 -2.20 38.31
CA ASP A 491 15.37 -3.27 37.34
C ASP A 491 16.66 -3.65 36.59
N PRO A 492 17.21 -4.86 36.78
CA PRO A 492 18.48 -5.26 36.17
C PRO A 492 18.40 -5.45 34.65
N ARG A 493 17.19 -5.44 34.06
CA ARG A 493 16.98 -5.57 32.61
C ARG A 493 17.20 -4.26 31.85
N ILE A 494 17.41 -3.15 32.57
CA ILE A 494 17.51 -1.80 32.00
C ILE A 494 18.88 -1.22 32.38
N GLU A 495 19.62 -0.80 31.37
CA GLU A 495 20.91 -0.12 31.56
C GLU A 495 20.67 1.39 31.64
N ILE A 496 20.75 1.93 32.86
CA ILE A 496 20.66 3.37 33.12
C ILE A 496 22.05 3.97 33.14
N GLY A 497 22.22 5.04 32.35
CA GLY A 497 23.48 5.77 32.25
C GLY A 497 23.50 7.07 33.04
N THR A 498 24.69 7.64 33.20
CA THR A 498 24.85 9.03 33.72
C THR A 498 24.18 10.08 32.82
N HIS A 499 24.04 9.78 31.53
CA HIS A 499 23.34 10.63 30.57
C HIS A 499 21.85 10.82 30.92
N ASP A 500 21.17 9.80 31.43
CA ASP A 500 19.73 9.86 31.72
C ASP A 500 19.44 10.83 32.86
N TRP A 501 20.23 10.76 33.92
CA TRP A 501 20.23 11.72 35.02
C TRP A 501 20.53 13.14 34.55
N ASN A 502 21.49 13.30 33.64
CA ASN A 502 21.84 14.61 33.07
C ASN A 502 20.69 15.22 32.29
N SER A 503 19.97 14.43 31.51
CA SER A 503 18.80 14.88 30.74
C SER A 503 17.71 15.40 31.67
N ILE A 504 17.41 14.70 32.76
CA ILE A 504 16.42 15.13 33.77
C ILE A 504 16.87 16.43 34.45
N ILE A 505 18.13 16.49 34.91
CA ILE A 505 18.70 17.69 35.56
C ILE A 505 18.66 18.89 34.61
N HIS A 506 19.05 18.69 33.36
CA HIS A 506 19.03 19.72 32.33
C HIS A 506 17.60 20.22 32.06
N ALA A 507 16.64 19.31 31.94
CA ALA A 507 15.24 19.63 31.72
C ALA A 507 14.64 20.43 32.89
N PHE A 508 14.89 20.04 34.15
CA PHE A 508 14.48 20.84 35.31
C PHE A 508 15.15 22.22 35.37
N CYS A 509 16.44 22.31 35.05
CA CYS A 509 17.14 23.60 34.96
C CYS A 509 16.54 24.51 33.90
N LYS A 510 16.22 23.97 32.72
CA LYS A 510 15.59 24.71 31.62
C LYS A 510 14.17 25.17 31.98
N ALA A 511 13.43 24.36 32.75
CA ALA A 511 12.12 24.72 33.29
C ALA A 511 12.18 25.69 34.50
N GLY A 512 13.37 26.06 34.99
CA GLY A 512 13.55 26.93 36.16
C GLY A 512 13.29 26.25 37.51
N ARG A 513 13.00 24.94 37.52
CA ARG A 513 12.71 24.13 38.73
C ARG A 513 14.00 23.65 39.41
N LEU A 514 14.81 24.59 39.88
CA LEU A 514 16.18 24.32 40.37
C LEU A 514 16.24 23.44 41.62
N GLU A 515 15.24 23.47 42.49
CA GLU A 515 15.22 22.59 43.66
C GLU A 515 15.03 21.13 43.26
N ASP A 516 14.24 20.86 42.22
CA ASP A 516 14.04 19.50 41.69
C ASP A 516 15.29 19.01 40.93
N ALA A 517 15.94 19.89 40.17
CA ALA A 517 17.25 19.60 39.58
C ALA A 517 18.27 19.21 40.65
N ARG A 518 18.29 19.93 41.78
CA ARG A 518 19.18 19.65 42.91
C ARG A 518 18.83 18.35 43.63
N ARG A 519 17.54 18.03 43.78
CA ARG A 519 17.09 16.73 44.32
C ARG A 519 17.55 15.58 43.43
N THR A 520 17.37 15.71 42.12
CA THR A 520 17.80 14.73 41.11
C THR A 520 19.32 14.53 41.15
N PHE A 521 20.10 15.61 41.21
CA PHE A 521 21.55 15.54 41.37
C PHE A 521 21.98 14.78 42.63
N ARG A 522 21.34 15.06 43.78
CA ARG A 522 21.61 14.32 45.01
C ARG A 522 21.25 12.84 44.90
N ARG A 523 20.13 12.53 44.24
CA ARG A 523 19.67 11.16 44.00
C ARG A 523 20.67 10.39 43.13
N MET A 524 21.12 10.99 42.03
CA MET A 524 22.19 10.47 41.17
C MET A 524 23.43 10.10 41.99
N THR A 525 23.91 11.02 42.84
CA THR A 525 25.09 10.76 43.67
C THR A 525 24.86 9.69 44.75
N PHE A 526 23.64 9.62 45.30
CA PHE A 526 23.28 8.63 46.31
C PHE A 526 23.26 7.21 45.73
N LEU A 527 22.79 7.07 44.49
CA LEU A 527 22.78 5.82 43.74
C LEU A 527 24.13 5.50 43.07
N HIS A 528 25.20 6.20 43.46
CA HIS A 528 26.57 6.01 42.96
C HIS A 528 26.78 6.24 41.46
N PHE A 529 25.86 6.94 40.78
CA PHE A 529 26.12 7.46 39.44
C PHE A 529 27.03 8.68 39.53
N GLU A 530 28.20 8.62 38.89
CA GLU A 530 29.19 9.69 38.95
C GLU A 530 28.77 10.91 38.11
N PRO A 531 28.59 12.11 38.71
CA PRO A 531 28.34 13.32 37.95
C PRO A 531 29.51 13.65 37.02
N ASN A 532 29.20 13.94 35.76
CA ASN A 532 30.18 14.32 34.76
C ASN A 532 30.12 15.82 34.45
N GLU A 533 30.94 16.25 33.50
CA GLU A 533 31.03 17.64 33.05
C GLU A 533 29.66 18.24 32.68
N GLN A 534 28.88 17.50 31.88
CA GLN A 534 27.55 17.92 31.42
C GLN A 534 26.56 18.09 32.58
N THR A 535 26.69 17.29 33.64
CA THR A 535 25.88 17.44 34.87
C THR A 535 26.11 18.81 35.49
N TYR A 536 27.37 19.18 35.71
CA TYR A 536 27.72 20.46 36.34
C TYR A 536 27.40 21.63 35.43
N LEU A 537 27.67 21.53 34.13
CA LEU A 537 27.36 22.57 33.16
C LEU A 537 25.86 22.91 33.16
N SER A 538 25.00 21.88 33.16
CA SER A 538 23.54 22.06 33.21
C SER A 538 23.08 22.76 34.49
N LEU A 539 23.64 22.39 35.65
CA LEU A 539 23.33 23.04 36.92
C LEU A 539 23.83 24.48 36.99
N ILE A 540 25.06 24.75 36.52
CA ILE A 540 25.63 26.11 36.50
C ILE A 540 24.77 27.01 35.62
N ASN A 541 24.42 26.56 34.42
CA ASN A 541 23.56 27.32 33.52
C ASN A 541 22.20 27.63 34.17
N GLY A 542 21.56 26.64 34.81
CA GLY A 542 20.32 26.86 35.55
C GLY A 542 20.44 27.85 36.72
N TYR A 543 21.54 27.80 37.48
CA TYR A 543 21.76 28.77 38.56
C TYR A 543 22.10 30.17 38.05
N VAL A 544 22.80 30.29 36.92
CA VAL A 544 23.13 31.57 36.29
C VAL A 544 21.87 32.26 35.77
N THR A 545 20.96 31.52 35.11
CA THR A 545 19.69 32.09 34.61
C THR A 545 18.79 32.57 35.75
N ALA A 546 18.82 31.91 36.91
CA ALA A 546 18.09 32.33 38.12
C ALA A 546 18.86 33.31 39.03
N GLU A 547 20.04 33.79 38.61
CA GLU A 547 20.95 34.65 39.39
C GLU A 547 21.35 34.10 40.79
N LYS A 548 21.29 32.77 41.00
CA LYS A 548 21.62 32.09 42.26
C LYS A 548 23.12 31.71 42.33
N TYR A 549 24.01 32.68 42.19
CA TYR A 549 25.46 32.44 42.08
C TYR A 549 26.11 31.77 43.31
N PHE A 550 25.54 31.89 44.50
CA PHE A 550 26.05 31.20 45.70
C PHE A 550 26.01 29.67 45.54
N ASN A 551 25.00 29.13 44.85
CA ASN A 551 24.94 27.69 44.58
C ASN A 551 26.04 27.25 43.61
N VAL A 552 26.46 28.10 42.68
CA VAL A 552 27.60 27.82 41.79
C VAL A 552 28.92 27.77 42.56
N LEU A 553 29.10 28.63 43.56
CA LEU A 553 30.24 28.54 44.48
C LEU A 553 30.25 27.20 45.24
N MET A 554 29.09 26.74 45.69
CA MET A 554 28.98 25.43 46.36
C MET A 554 29.33 24.27 45.42
N LEU A 555 28.89 24.32 44.15
CA LEU A 555 29.29 23.34 43.14
C LEU A 555 30.80 23.36 42.89
N TRP A 556 31.42 24.54 42.82
CA TRP A 556 32.88 24.65 42.65
C TRP A 556 33.63 23.98 43.79
N ASN A 557 33.19 24.16 45.04
CA ASN A 557 33.81 23.50 46.19
C ASN A 557 33.68 21.97 46.15
N GLU A 558 32.61 21.44 45.54
CA GLU A 558 32.46 20.00 45.30
C GLU A 558 33.39 19.51 44.19
N VAL A 559 33.41 20.19 43.04
CA VAL A 559 34.29 19.88 41.91
C VAL A 559 35.76 19.95 42.33
N LYS A 560 36.15 20.99 43.08
CA LYS A 560 37.51 21.15 43.61
C LYS A 560 37.93 19.96 44.47
N ARG A 561 37.07 19.50 45.38
CA ARG A 561 37.36 18.31 46.21
C ARG A 561 37.52 17.06 45.36
N LYS A 562 36.70 16.88 44.32
CA LYS A 562 36.80 15.74 43.41
C LYS A 562 38.06 15.79 42.55
N VAL A 563 38.48 16.96 42.08
CA VAL A 563 39.69 17.11 41.23
C VAL A 563 40.98 17.07 42.06
N SER A 564 40.94 17.42 43.35
CA SER A 564 42.11 17.40 44.25
C SER A 564 42.40 16.04 44.88
N ALA A 565 41.46 15.09 44.87
CA ALA A 565 41.69 13.72 45.35
C ALA A 565 42.29 12.88 44.20
N GLU A 566 43.56 12.50 44.36
CA GLU A 566 44.45 11.89 43.37
C GLU A 566 43.94 10.64 42.62
N GLY A 567 44.48 10.42 41.41
CA GLY A 567 44.67 9.08 40.83
C GLY A 567 43.92 8.81 39.52
N GLU A 568 42.59 8.74 39.56
CA GLU A 568 41.76 8.25 38.45
C GLU A 568 40.35 8.88 38.45
N THR A 569 40.21 10.18 38.68
CA THR A 569 38.89 10.80 38.61
C THR A 569 38.45 11.04 37.16
N LYS A 570 37.34 10.39 36.75
CA LYS A 570 36.70 10.55 35.42
C LYS A 570 36.23 11.98 35.09
N LEU A 571 36.13 12.88 36.08
CA LEU A 571 35.70 14.25 35.86
C LEU A 571 36.82 15.10 35.26
N LYS A 572 36.84 15.21 33.93
CA LYS A 572 37.72 16.14 33.22
C LYS A 572 37.14 17.55 33.31
N LEU A 573 37.96 18.51 33.75
CA LEU A 573 37.67 19.93 33.57
C LEU A 573 37.98 20.24 32.11
N ASP A 574 36.96 20.53 31.32
CA ASP A 574 37.11 20.98 29.95
C ASP A 574 37.03 22.52 29.89
N THR A 575 37.25 23.07 28.69
CA THR A 575 37.17 24.51 28.47
C THR A 575 35.77 25.06 28.76
N SER A 576 34.70 24.32 28.45
CA SER A 576 33.32 24.80 28.61
C SER A 576 32.92 24.92 30.07
N LEU A 577 33.28 23.95 30.92
CA LEU A 577 32.98 23.94 32.34
C LEU A 577 33.80 25.01 33.08
N VAL A 578 35.09 25.16 32.75
CA VAL A 578 35.93 26.24 33.27
C VAL A 578 35.31 27.60 32.91
N ASP A 579 34.92 27.79 31.66
CA ASP A 579 34.33 29.05 31.21
C ASP A 579 33.00 29.36 31.91
N ALA A 580 32.15 28.34 32.10
CA ALA A 580 30.89 28.46 32.81
C ALA A 580 31.09 28.86 34.28
N PHE A 581 32.04 28.23 34.99
CA PHE A 581 32.38 28.59 36.36
C PHE A 581 32.92 30.01 36.46
N LEU A 582 33.89 30.39 35.61
CA LEU A 582 34.46 31.72 35.60
C LEU A 582 33.39 32.79 35.35
N TYR A 583 32.53 32.59 34.34
CA TYR A 583 31.46 33.52 34.02
C TYR A 583 30.50 33.71 35.20
N ALA A 584 30.03 32.60 35.79
CA ALA A 584 29.07 32.61 36.89
C ALA A 584 29.66 33.21 38.17
N LEU A 585 30.88 32.86 38.55
CA LEU A 585 31.53 33.34 39.77
C LEU A 585 31.92 34.82 39.67
N VAL A 586 32.33 35.29 38.48
CA VAL A 586 32.56 36.72 38.22
C VAL A 586 31.26 37.50 38.34
N LYS A 587 30.16 37.02 37.73
CA LYS A 587 28.83 37.64 37.88
C LYS A 587 28.37 37.65 39.35
N GLY A 588 28.66 36.60 40.12
CA GLY A 588 28.38 36.49 41.55
C GLY A 588 29.31 37.31 42.47
N GLY A 589 30.44 37.81 41.97
CA GLY A 589 31.42 38.56 42.77
C GLY A 589 32.28 37.70 43.71
N PHE A 590 32.40 36.40 43.44
CA PHE A 590 33.18 35.45 44.24
C PHE A 590 34.62 35.35 43.72
N PHE A 591 35.36 36.46 43.75
CA PHE A 591 36.70 36.57 43.13
C PHE A 591 37.74 35.59 43.68
N ASP A 592 37.62 35.17 44.94
CA ASP A 592 38.50 34.17 45.53
C ASP A 592 38.37 32.82 44.80
N ALA A 593 37.14 32.36 44.59
CA ALA A 593 36.87 31.16 43.82
C ALA A 593 37.23 31.32 42.34
N VAL A 594 37.03 32.51 41.75
CA VAL A 594 37.49 32.80 40.38
C VAL A 594 38.99 32.56 40.24
N MET A 595 39.80 33.07 41.18
CA MET A 595 41.25 32.87 41.12
C MET A 595 41.63 31.39 41.30
N GLN A 596 40.91 30.64 42.13
CA GLN A 596 41.10 29.19 42.25
C GLN A 596 40.79 28.45 40.93
N VAL A 597 39.73 28.84 40.21
CA VAL A 597 39.42 28.26 38.89
C VAL A 597 40.50 28.58 37.87
N VAL A 598 41.02 29.81 37.87
CA VAL A 598 42.11 30.25 36.97
C VAL A 598 43.39 29.46 37.24
N GLU A 599 43.78 29.31 38.51
CA GLU A 599 44.93 28.50 38.91
C GLU A 599 44.76 27.06 38.41
N LYS A 600 43.59 26.46 38.63
CA LYS A 600 43.33 25.09 38.18
C LYS A 600 43.29 24.95 36.66
N SER A 601 42.80 25.95 35.93
CA SER A 601 42.84 25.95 34.45
C SER A 601 44.27 26.04 33.92
N GLN A 602 45.17 26.75 34.61
CA GLN A 602 46.57 26.85 34.23
C GLN A 602 47.30 25.52 34.48
N GLU A 603 47.05 24.87 35.61
CA GLU A 603 47.56 23.52 35.90
C GLU A 603 47.16 22.52 34.79
N MET A 604 45.90 22.59 34.35
CA MET A 604 45.34 21.71 33.31
C MET A 604 45.66 22.18 31.87
N LYS A 605 46.43 23.27 31.69
CA LYS A 605 46.78 23.87 30.39
C LYS A 605 45.58 24.25 29.51
N ILE A 606 44.47 24.66 30.12
CA ILE A 606 43.26 25.13 29.43
C ILE A 606 43.40 26.62 29.13
N PHE A 607 43.18 27.02 27.87
CA PHE A 607 43.19 28.42 27.48
C PHE A 607 41.89 29.11 27.90
N VAL A 608 42.01 30.28 28.53
CA VAL A 608 40.87 31.05 29.07
C VAL A 608 40.85 32.44 28.42
N ASP A 609 39.76 32.77 27.72
CA ASP A 609 39.58 34.09 27.12
C ASP A 609 39.20 35.14 28.18
N LYS A 610 40.17 36.00 28.49
CA LYS A 610 40.03 37.08 29.50
C LYS A 610 38.97 38.12 29.14
N TRP A 611 38.70 38.35 27.86
CA TRP A 611 37.79 39.43 27.42
C TRP A 611 36.36 39.21 27.92
N ARG A 612 35.85 37.97 27.80
CA ARG A 612 34.50 37.60 28.23
C ARG A 612 34.25 37.88 29.72
N TYR A 613 35.24 37.57 30.58
CA TYR A 613 35.15 37.79 32.02
C TYR A 613 35.32 39.26 32.39
N LYS A 614 36.17 39.99 31.67
CA LYS A 614 36.31 41.44 31.81
C LYS A 614 34.98 42.15 31.53
N GLN A 615 34.28 41.76 30.47
CA GLN A 615 32.96 42.29 30.16
C GLN A 615 31.93 41.94 31.24
N ALA A 616 31.87 40.68 31.67
CA ALA A 616 30.95 40.25 32.74
C ALA A 616 31.15 41.03 34.06
N PHE A 617 32.41 41.32 34.42
CA PHE A 617 32.76 42.17 35.56
C PHE A 617 32.28 43.61 35.38
N MET A 618 32.49 44.20 34.20
CA MET A 618 32.06 45.57 33.92
C MET A 618 30.53 45.73 33.94
N GLU A 619 29.78 44.69 33.59
CA GLU A 619 28.32 44.71 33.63
C GLU A 619 27.74 44.67 35.06
N LYS A 620 28.21 43.77 35.94
CA LYS A 620 27.63 43.61 37.28
C LYS A 620 28.39 44.36 38.39
N HIS A 621 29.70 44.60 38.23
CA HIS A 621 30.58 45.03 39.34
C HIS A 621 31.39 46.30 39.10
N LYS A 622 31.14 47.07 38.02
CA LYS A 622 31.88 48.32 37.70
C LYS A 622 31.95 49.36 38.82
N LYS A 623 30.98 49.38 39.74
CA LYS A 623 30.93 50.34 40.88
C LYS A 623 31.66 49.83 42.14
N LEU A 624 32.16 48.59 42.17
CA LEU A 624 32.92 48.05 43.29
C LEU A 624 34.31 48.70 43.37
N ARG A 625 34.45 49.65 44.30
CA ARG A 625 35.72 50.31 44.61
C ARG A 625 36.47 49.56 45.72
N VAL A 626 37.75 49.31 45.46
CA VAL A 626 38.75 48.78 46.41
C VAL A 626 38.76 49.60 47.71
N SER A 627 38.50 50.91 47.67
CA SER A 627 38.45 51.73 48.89
C SER A 627 37.31 51.39 49.86
N LYS A 628 36.16 50.85 49.38
CA LYS A 628 35.01 50.51 50.22
C LYS A 628 35.12 49.13 50.89
N LEU A 629 35.77 48.15 50.24
CA LEU A 629 35.99 46.80 50.82
C LEU A 629 37.09 46.80 51.90
N ARG A 630 38.00 47.79 51.90
CA ARG A 630 39.14 47.94 52.82
C ARG A 630 38.74 47.89 54.30
N ARG A 631 37.49 48.24 54.63
CA ARG A 631 36.97 48.31 56.01
C ARG A 631 36.28 47.05 56.51
N LYS A 632 35.95 46.07 55.66
CA LYS A 632 35.07 44.94 56.03
C LYS A 632 35.66 43.54 55.87
N ASN A 633 36.57 43.28 54.91
CA ASN A 633 37.14 41.94 54.74
C ASN A 633 38.42 41.98 53.86
N ARG A 634 39.59 41.65 54.43
CA ARG A 634 40.90 41.79 53.78
C ARG A 634 41.14 40.72 52.69
N ASN A 635 40.74 39.47 52.91
CA ASN A 635 40.96 38.39 51.95
C ASN A 635 40.14 38.58 50.66
N LYS A 636 38.87 39.03 50.79
CA LYS A 636 38.04 39.39 49.63
C LYS A 636 38.63 40.53 48.80
N MET A 637 39.40 41.42 49.44
CA MET A 637 40.10 42.49 48.74
C MET A 637 41.23 41.95 47.90
N GLU A 638 42.09 41.13 48.50
CA GLU A 638 43.27 40.57 47.84
C GLU A 638 42.86 39.75 46.61
N ALA A 639 41.80 38.95 46.73
CA ALA A 639 41.23 38.21 45.60
C ALA A 639 40.67 39.12 44.48
N LEU A 640 40.02 40.24 44.82
CA LEU A 640 39.51 41.19 43.83
C LEU A 640 40.67 41.90 43.08
N ILE A 641 41.74 42.26 43.79
CA ILE A 641 42.93 42.86 43.19
C ILE A 641 43.61 41.85 42.25
N ALA A 642 43.76 40.59 42.70
CA ALA A 642 44.32 39.52 41.88
C ALA A 642 43.51 39.31 40.59
N PHE A 643 42.18 39.29 40.67
CA PHE A 643 41.31 39.19 39.50
C PHE A 643 41.46 40.39 38.55
N LYS A 644 41.46 41.63 39.07
CA LYS A 644 41.65 42.83 38.24
C LYS A 644 42.97 42.80 37.47
N ASN A 645 44.05 42.41 38.16
CA ASN A 645 45.36 42.25 37.54
C ASN A 645 45.35 41.16 36.46
N TRP A 646 44.76 40.00 36.75
CA TRP A 646 44.66 38.89 35.79
C TRP A 646 43.86 39.26 34.54
N ALA A 647 42.74 39.97 34.69
CA ALA A 647 41.83 40.40 33.62
C ALA A 647 42.29 41.67 32.88
N GLY A 648 43.40 42.31 33.30
CA GLY A 648 43.89 43.56 32.70
C GLY A 648 42.93 44.73 32.90
N LEU A 649 42.36 44.85 34.10
CA LEU A 649 41.57 45.98 34.58
C LEU A 649 42.45 46.80 35.53
N SER A 650 42.58 48.12 35.33
CA SER A 650 43.34 48.98 36.25
C SER A 650 42.74 48.93 37.67
N ALA A 651 43.62 48.75 38.65
CA ALA A 651 43.29 48.50 40.06
C ALA A 651 42.45 49.62 40.71
#